data_AF-A0A6L8EP87-F1
#
_entry.id   AF-A0A6L8EP87-F1
#
_cell.length_a   1.000
_cell.length_b   1.000
_cell.length_c   1.000
_cell.angle_alpha   90.00
_cell.angle_beta   90.00
_cell.angle_gamma   90.00
#
_symmetry.space_group_name_H-M   'P 1'
#
loop_
_entity.id
_entity.type
_entity.pdbx_description
1 polymer ?
#
loop_
_entity_poly.entity_id
_entity_poly.type
_entity_poly.pdbx_seq_one_letter_code
_entity_poly.pdbx_strand_id
1 'polypeptide(L)'
;MNNIRVDIRLRPIRFGFMVRPDDQEKILEIFRINTCLWGGIFNPIIPFFQDVPSWWERFGYHFEDAKQIINGYMDFFEPDFLVEAEKGIADGFGYDPNRVIQLTDILADPEKGSWDKHGLSVHDLYSELYKEEFRFESRRKHNIVHVEARDNIFDGFVAAHFGSFPVQEEFAYFEHNYKSVFDPKHITLDASTLQELYESRWTSALGMGCAKLRINHHHRQDFALFILDVEESKDLVDLWNLRAVSQNVVPIPLQWIEELSPFCKKFILDNYRLVRRDSGNVIYRATSMFSRSIPDNKIEEIYKNYLHVDKERANILQVWYPPIWRKSSEKVFSPKRPTLEADEKSVDIQIDEDNPEIRFDPLFPEFASEYGNKFRLANVIRLENWGNASQIATVFPWDYKNPSLPTFQIIRNLLLPTTEGFTIFPEYENFSEVWYLVDGTTAFNQWFNENQVSATLSDAGRATQQIIQTLGGIIGIHAIAHKGLIELLNKIANRPVTKTSRYQTFRKRIDCAITNEVAKKRIFEALVECKAVELGLELKCHKCGDWSWYPVNQLDYSLTCSLCLKPFNFPVTDPENNKRSRWAYRVIGPFALPDYARGGYAAALAIRFFASIVNEIDRAAVTWSPGQNLELPTGEKMETDFMLWYQRKQFLRTDHPTEMVFGEAKSFAKSAFKKDDVNKMQLLAKTFPGSILVFATMREVENLTRGEINRIKKLAEWGREYDRERQQSRAPVILLTHTELFATDRFRSVWRKKGEKYETLIKPGSVRSDNLRVLADLTQQLYLEMPPYNSVPIQQSHQQNQLPSTASTQDGS
;
A
#
# COMPACT_ATOMS: atom_id res chain seq x y z
N MET A 1 7.81 -9.55 25.22
CA MET A 1 8.86 -8.70 24.64
C MET A 1 8.40 -8.36 23.24
N ASN A 2 8.30 -7.08 22.94
CA ASN A 2 7.88 -6.62 21.62
C ASN A 2 9.12 -6.41 20.76
N ASN A 3 9.09 -7.01 19.57
CA ASN A 3 10.14 -6.85 18.58
C ASN A 3 9.51 -6.20 17.35
N ILE A 4 10.24 -5.28 16.73
CA ILE A 4 9.94 -4.80 15.40
C ILE A 4 11.02 -5.30 14.47
N ARG A 5 10.58 -5.88 13.36
CA ARG A 5 11.45 -6.21 12.24
C ARG A 5 11.57 -4.98 11.37
N VAL A 6 12.82 -4.61 11.07
CA VAL A 6 13.18 -3.55 10.14
C VAL A 6 13.79 -4.19 8.91
N ASP A 7 13.13 -4.08 7.77
CA ASP A 7 13.69 -4.48 6.48
C ASP A 7 14.19 -3.24 5.74
N ILE A 8 15.44 -3.28 5.30
CA ILE A 8 16.17 -2.19 4.65
C ILE A 8 16.55 -2.68 3.26
N ARG A 9 16.12 -1.96 2.23
CA ARG A 9 16.48 -2.25 0.84
C ARG A 9 17.14 -1.06 0.18
N LEU A 10 18.32 -1.27 -0.39
CA LEU A 10 19.05 -0.28 -1.17
C LEU A 10 18.59 -0.29 -2.63
N ARG A 11 18.32 0.89 -3.19
CA ARG A 11 18.07 1.08 -4.62
C ARG A 11 18.64 2.40 -5.14
N PRO A 12 18.80 2.55 -6.47
CA PRO A 12 19.04 3.86 -7.07
C PRO A 12 17.88 4.82 -6.80
N ILE A 13 18.17 6.12 -6.88
CA ILE A 13 17.14 7.15 -6.85
C ILE A 13 16.31 7.13 -8.12
N ARG A 14 15.03 7.41 -7.96
CA ARG A 14 14.06 7.47 -9.03
C ARG A 14 13.73 8.92 -9.36
N PHE A 15 14.31 9.42 -10.44
CA PHE A 15 13.97 10.73 -11.00
C PHE A 15 12.77 10.61 -11.94
N GLY A 16 11.76 11.47 -11.78
CA GLY A 16 10.66 11.61 -12.73
C GLY A 16 10.89 12.79 -13.65
N PHE A 17 11.31 12.52 -14.89
CA PHE A 17 11.61 13.56 -15.87
C PHE A 17 10.34 14.04 -16.55
N MET A 18 9.93 15.27 -16.25
CA MET A 18 8.73 15.87 -16.79
C MET A 18 9.08 16.69 -18.04
N VAL A 19 8.45 16.39 -19.17
CA VAL A 19 8.80 16.98 -20.47
C VAL A 19 7.62 16.97 -21.42
N ARG A 20 7.56 17.94 -22.34
CA ARG A 20 6.57 17.95 -23.43
C ARG A 20 6.92 16.85 -24.44
N PRO A 21 5.97 15.98 -24.84
CA PRO A 21 6.24 14.87 -25.76
C PRO A 21 6.82 15.28 -27.13
N ASP A 22 6.57 16.52 -27.57
CA ASP A 22 7.01 17.05 -28.87
C ASP A 22 8.38 17.75 -28.79
N ASP A 23 9.00 17.84 -27.61
CA ASP A 23 10.32 18.46 -27.42
C ASP A 23 11.44 17.42 -27.58
N GLN A 24 11.80 17.15 -28.84
CA GLN A 24 12.79 16.13 -29.20
C GLN A 24 14.18 16.43 -28.62
N GLU A 25 14.60 17.69 -28.55
CA GLU A 25 15.91 18.07 -28.02
C GLU A 25 16.00 17.76 -26.52
N LYS A 26 14.99 18.15 -25.74
CA LYS A 26 14.95 17.86 -24.31
C LYS A 26 14.78 16.36 -24.02
N ILE A 27 14.00 15.65 -24.82
CA ILE A 27 13.86 14.19 -24.68
C ILE A 27 15.21 13.49 -24.92
N LEU A 28 15.95 13.88 -25.97
CA LEU A 28 17.29 13.35 -26.22
C LEU A 28 18.29 13.69 -25.10
N GLU A 29 18.22 14.92 -24.56
CA GLU A 29 19.01 15.33 -23.39
C GLU A 29 18.70 14.43 -22.18
N ILE A 30 17.43 14.14 -21.90
CA ILE A 30 17.00 13.24 -20.81
C ILE A 30 17.55 11.81 -21.00
N PHE A 31 17.53 11.27 -22.23
CA PHE A 31 18.11 9.95 -22.50
C PHE A 31 19.61 9.91 -22.22
N ARG A 32 20.33 10.97 -22.59
CA ARG A 32 21.77 11.10 -22.36
C ARG A 32 22.12 11.22 -20.88
N ILE A 33 21.36 12.03 -20.14
CA ILE A 33 21.49 12.14 -18.69
C ILE A 33 21.28 10.78 -18.03
N ASN A 34 20.23 10.05 -18.39
CA ASN A 34 19.94 8.75 -17.80
C ASN A 34 20.98 7.67 -18.14
N THR A 35 21.69 7.79 -19.25
CA THR A 35 22.83 6.91 -19.57
C THR A 35 23.98 7.11 -18.58
N CYS A 36 24.09 8.30 -17.99
CA CYS A 36 25.13 8.67 -17.03
C CYS A 36 24.77 8.35 -15.56
N LEU A 37 23.57 7.83 -15.29
CA LEU A 37 23.07 7.56 -13.94
C LEU A 37 22.96 6.05 -13.66
N TRP A 38 23.33 5.64 -12.45
CA TRP A 38 23.10 4.28 -11.99
C TRP A 38 21.59 3.98 -11.93
N GLY A 39 21.16 2.91 -12.60
CA GLY A 39 19.75 2.57 -12.74
C GLY A 39 18.93 3.51 -13.63
N GLY A 40 19.57 4.41 -14.39
CA GLY A 40 18.90 5.48 -15.13
C GLY A 40 17.84 5.02 -16.12
N ILE A 41 17.94 3.80 -16.67
CA ILE A 41 16.90 3.19 -17.53
C ILE A 41 15.52 3.10 -16.86
N PHE A 42 15.47 3.10 -15.51
CA PHE A 42 14.25 2.99 -14.72
C PHE A 42 13.70 4.34 -14.24
N ASN A 43 14.36 5.45 -14.57
CA ASN A 43 13.83 6.77 -14.32
C ASN A 43 12.70 7.05 -15.33
N PRO A 44 11.44 7.23 -14.88
CA PRO A 44 10.34 7.45 -15.79
C PRO A 44 10.41 8.82 -16.46
N ILE A 45 9.88 8.88 -17.68
CA ILE A 45 9.61 10.13 -18.38
C ILE A 45 8.11 10.40 -18.31
N ILE A 46 7.72 11.47 -17.64
CA ILE A 46 6.34 11.87 -17.39
C ILE A 46 5.94 12.86 -18.50
N PRO A 47 5.09 12.45 -19.46
CA PRO A 47 4.69 13.33 -20.55
C PRO A 47 3.77 14.44 -20.02
N PHE A 48 4.20 15.69 -20.20
CA PHE A 48 3.45 16.87 -19.81
C PHE A 48 2.69 17.48 -20.99
N PHE A 49 1.41 17.76 -20.77
CA PHE A 49 0.55 18.47 -21.70
C PHE A 49 -0.57 19.17 -20.91
N GLN A 50 -1.07 20.30 -21.44
CA GLN A 50 -2.18 21.04 -20.83
C GLN A 50 -3.53 20.41 -21.16
N ASP A 51 -3.69 19.98 -22.41
CA ASP A 51 -4.85 19.27 -22.92
C ASP A 51 -4.42 17.91 -23.46
N VAL A 52 -5.30 16.91 -23.34
CA VAL A 52 -5.00 15.55 -23.84
C VAL A 52 -4.87 15.59 -25.36
N PRO A 53 -3.70 15.23 -25.93
CA PRO A 53 -3.51 15.26 -27.37
C PRO A 53 -4.42 14.26 -28.09
N SER A 54 -4.80 14.57 -29.33
CA SER A 54 -5.64 13.69 -30.16
C SER A 54 -4.99 12.32 -30.43
N TRP A 55 -3.66 12.25 -30.42
CA TRP A 55 -2.90 11.02 -30.61
C TRP A 55 -2.80 10.15 -29.33
N TRP A 56 -3.20 10.67 -28.17
CA TRP A 56 -2.99 10.00 -26.88
C TRP A 56 -3.71 8.65 -26.77
N GLU A 57 -4.95 8.58 -27.27
CA GLU A 57 -5.74 7.35 -27.37
C GLU A 57 -6.44 7.23 -28.72
N ARG A 58 -6.26 6.09 -29.38
CA ARG A 58 -6.71 5.83 -30.76
C ARG A 58 -8.22 5.74 -30.93
N PHE A 59 -8.92 5.24 -29.91
CA PHE A 59 -10.36 4.97 -30.03
C PHE A 59 -11.23 6.21 -29.71
N GLY A 60 -10.62 7.40 -29.59
CA GLY A 60 -11.34 8.65 -29.32
C GLY A 60 -12.05 8.71 -27.97
N TYR A 61 -11.80 7.74 -27.09
CA TYR A 61 -12.40 7.66 -25.77
C TYR A 61 -11.52 8.34 -24.73
N HIS A 62 -11.58 9.67 -24.64
CA HIS A 62 -10.91 10.38 -23.55
C HIS A 62 -11.72 10.23 -22.25
N PHE A 63 -11.32 9.26 -21.41
CA PHE A 63 -11.92 9.09 -20.08
C PHE A 63 -11.25 9.95 -19.01
N GLU A 64 -10.02 10.42 -19.29
CA GLU A 64 -9.20 11.22 -18.41
C GLU A 64 -8.83 12.56 -19.04
N ASP A 65 -8.69 13.58 -18.20
CA ASP A 65 -8.02 14.84 -18.51
C ASP A 65 -6.50 14.73 -18.36
N ALA A 66 -5.79 15.78 -18.78
CA ALA A 66 -4.32 15.80 -18.73
C ALA A 66 -3.77 15.69 -17.31
N LYS A 67 -4.40 16.36 -16.35
CA LYS A 67 -3.97 16.34 -14.94
C LYS A 67 -4.10 14.94 -14.35
N GLN A 68 -5.16 14.21 -14.67
CA GLN A 68 -5.37 12.83 -14.24
C GLN A 68 -4.32 11.90 -14.83
N ILE A 69 -3.99 12.04 -16.11
CA ILE A 69 -2.96 11.23 -16.76
C ILE A 69 -1.59 11.45 -16.11
N ILE A 70 -1.19 12.71 -15.96
CA ILE A 70 0.11 13.07 -15.37
C ILE A 70 0.20 12.58 -13.93
N ASN A 71 -0.84 12.80 -13.11
CA ASN A 71 -0.89 12.26 -11.76
C ASN A 71 -0.86 10.73 -11.74
N GLY A 72 -1.50 10.06 -12.71
CA GLY A 72 -1.45 8.61 -12.83
C GLY A 72 -0.05 8.07 -13.12
N TYR A 73 0.73 8.75 -13.98
CA TYR A 73 2.16 8.42 -14.18
C TYR A 73 2.95 8.60 -12.88
N MET A 74 2.78 9.75 -12.21
CA MET A 74 3.45 10.02 -10.94
C MET A 74 3.08 8.96 -9.90
N ASP A 75 1.80 8.65 -9.72
CA ASP A 75 1.31 7.69 -8.72
C ASP A 75 1.75 6.26 -9.02
N PHE A 76 1.90 5.89 -10.31
CA PHE A 76 2.44 4.60 -10.72
C PHE A 76 3.93 4.49 -10.40
N PHE A 77 4.71 5.51 -10.76
CA PHE A 77 6.16 5.46 -10.62
C PHE A 77 6.68 5.86 -9.23
N GLU A 78 5.94 6.69 -8.50
CA GLU A 78 6.35 7.35 -7.25
C GLU A 78 7.80 7.86 -7.34
N PRO A 79 8.08 8.87 -8.18
CA PRO A 79 9.41 9.45 -8.22
C PRO A 79 9.82 9.97 -6.83
N ASP A 80 11.12 9.92 -6.55
CA ASP A 80 11.72 10.52 -5.35
C ASP A 80 11.92 12.03 -5.55
N PHE A 81 12.22 12.44 -6.78
CA PHE A 81 12.40 13.82 -7.22
C PHE A 81 11.76 14.00 -8.59
N LEU A 82 11.13 15.15 -8.83
CA LEU A 82 10.70 15.56 -10.17
C LEU A 82 11.78 16.41 -10.82
N VAL A 83 12.08 16.11 -12.08
CA VAL A 83 13.04 16.85 -12.88
C VAL A 83 12.30 17.55 -14.00
N GLU A 84 12.31 18.87 -13.99
CA GLU A 84 11.68 19.68 -15.02
C GLU A 84 12.61 19.89 -16.21
N ALA A 85 12.12 19.57 -17.41
CA ALA A 85 12.76 19.99 -18.65
C ALA A 85 12.58 21.49 -18.94
N GLU A 86 11.46 22.04 -18.47
CA GLU A 86 11.09 23.46 -18.55
C GLU A 86 10.59 23.91 -17.18
N LYS A 87 11.13 25.02 -16.66
CA LYS A 87 10.80 25.51 -15.33
C LYS A 87 9.30 25.79 -15.16
N GLY A 88 8.71 25.25 -14.10
CA GLY A 88 7.32 25.51 -13.69
C GLY A 88 6.27 24.55 -14.27
N ILE A 89 6.67 23.52 -15.02
CA ILE A 89 5.72 22.51 -15.52
C ILE A 89 5.16 21.60 -14.41
N ALA A 90 5.87 21.45 -13.30
CA ALA A 90 5.42 20.70 -12.12
C ALA A 90 4.45 21.48 -11.21
N ASP A 91 4.21 22.76 -11.50
CA ASP A 91 3.30 23.60 -10.73
C ASP A 91 1.87 23.04 -10.73
N GLY A 92 1.24 23.01 -9.56
CA GLY A 92 -0.14 22.53 -9.41
C GLY A 92 -0.33 21.01 -9.28
N PHE A 93 0.77 20.23 -9.27
CA PHE A 93 0.73 18.78 -9.03
C PHE A 93 0.94 18.37 -7.55
N GLY A 94 1.13 19.35 -6.65
CA GLY A 94 1.18 19.12 -5.19
C GLY A 94 2.48 18.47 -4.71
N TYR A 95 3.56 18.60 -5.49
CA TYR A 95 4.89 18.11 -5.13
C TYR A 95 5.61 19.10 -4.21
N ASP A 96 6.39 18.61 -3.24
CA ASP A 96 7.27 19.45 -2.42
C ASP A 96 8.25 20.22 -3.33
N PRO A 97 8.25 21.57 -3.29
CA PRO A 97 9.14 22.39 -4.11
C PRO A 97 10.63 22.08 -3.94
N ASN A 98 11.06 21.59 -2.77
CA ASN A 98 12.47 21.23 -2.54
C ASN A 98 12.90 19.95 -3.28
N ARG A 99 11.92 19.23 -3.87
CA ARG A 99 12.15 18.02 -4.67
C ARG A 99 11.81 18.19 -6.14
N VAL A 100 11.58 19.43 -6.57
CA VAL A 100 11.43 19.80 -7.97
C VAL A 100 12.73 20.47 -8.41
N ILE A 101 13.49 19.79 -9.28
CA ILE A 101 14.82 20.22 -9.74
C ILE A 101 14.83 20.37 -11.27
N GLN A 102 15.85 21.00 -11.84
CA GLN A 102 16.00 21.17 -13.29
C GLN A 102 16.95 20.12 -13.89
N LEU A 103 16.90 19.91 -15.21
CA LEU A 103 17.85 19.03 -15.92
C LEU A 103 19.32 19.36 -15.61
N THR A 104 19.64 20.65 -15.49
CA THR A 104 21.00 21.14 -15.20
C THR A 104 21.50 20.78 -13.79
N ASP A 105 20.64 20.29 -12.91
CA ASP A 105 20.95 19.98 -11.51
C ASP A 105 21.36 18.51 -11.31
N ILE A 106 21.39 17.71 -12.38
CA ILE A 106 21.66 16.26 -12.33
C ILE A 106 23.15 15.94 -12.54
N LEU A 107 23.74 16.39 -13.65
CA LEU A 107 25.12 16.03 -13.99
C LEU A 107 26.12 17.05 -13.41
N ALA A 108 27.22 16.52 -12.86
CA ALA A 108 28.31 17.31 -12.29
C ALA A 108 29.41 17.56 -13.31
N ASP A 109 29.87 18.81 -13.31
CA ASP A 109 31.07 19.24 -14.02
C ASP A 109 32.28 19.04 -13.07
N PRO A 110 33.18 18.10 -13.38
CA PRO A 110 34.31 17.78 -12.52
C PRO A 110 35.29 18.95 -12.37
N GLU A 111 35.39 19.87 -13.34
CA GLU A 111 36.29 21.03 -13.28
C GLU A 111 35.78 22.10 -12.32
N LYS A 112 34.46 22.18 -12.14
CA LYS A 112 33.82 23.15 -11.23
C LYS A 112 33.75 22.66 -9.78
N GLY A 113 34.15 21.42 -9.50
CA GLY A 113 34.21 20.85 -8.14
C GLY A 113 32.86 20.83 -7.41
N SER A 114 31.75 20.79 -8.15
CA SER A 114 30.41 21.00 -7.60
C SER A 114 29.77 19.67 -7.16
N TRP A 115 29.76 19.43 -5.84
CA TRP A 115 29.06 18.29 -5.22
C TRP A 115 27.57 18.59 -4.95
N ASP A 116 27.01 19.63 -5.55
CA ASP A 116 25.64 20.10 -5.35
C ASP A 116 24.61 19.44 -6.28
N LYS A 117 25.06 18.57 -7.18
CA LYS A 117 24.23 17.85 -8.15
C LYS A 117 23.54 16.64 -7.52
N HIS A 118 22.69 15.96 -8.30
CA HIS A 118 21.80 14.91 -7.80
C HIS A 118 22.06 13.55 -8.46
N GLY A 119 21.94 12.48 -7.68
CA GLY A 119 22.01 11.10 -8.17
C GLY A 119 23.42 10.51 -8.20
N LEU A 120 23.50 9.18 -8.27
CA LEU A 120 24.76 8.45 -8.36
C LEU A 120 25.19 8.27 -9.82
N SER A 121 26.38 8.80 -10.12
CA SER A 121 27.01 8.71 -11.43
C SER A 121 27.46 7.27 -11.75
N VAL A 122 27.35 6.86 -13.01
CA VAL A 122 27.94 5.60 -13.50
C VAL A 122 29.47 5.59 -13.45
N HIS A 123 30.12 6.75 -13.25
CA HIS A 123 31.58 6.82 -13.11
C HIS A 123 32.11 5.95 -11.96
N ASP A 124 31.44 6.03 -10.80
CA ASP A 124 31.77 5.23 -9.61
C ASP A 124 31.60 3.73 -9.91
N LEU A 125 30.49 3.38 -10.57
CA LEU A 125 30.20 2.02 -11.00
C LEU A 125 31.24 1.48 -11.99
N TYR A 126 31.59 2.24 -13.02
CA TYR A 126 32.56 1.82 -14.03
C TYR A 126 33.95 1.67 -13.43
N SER A 127 34.34 2.55 -12.51
CA SER A 127 35.60 2.45 -11.79
C SER A 127 35.69 1.16 -10.97
N GLU A 128 34.60 0.73 -10.35
CA GLU A 128 34.57 -0.52 -9.60
C GLU A 128 34.58 -1.75 -10.52
N LEU A 129 33.73 -1.75 -11.56
CA LEU A 129 33.74 -2.82 -12.56
C LEU A 129 35.13 -2.97 -13.22
N TYR A 130 35.83 -1.86 -13.47
CA TYR A 130 37.21 -1.91 -13.93
C TYR A 130 38.10 -2.66 -12.94
N LYS A 131 38.09 -2.30 -11.65
CA LYS A 131 38.95 -2.91 -10.64
C LYS A 131 38.67 -4.41 -10.45
N GLU A 132 37.40 -4.80 -10.43
CA GLU A 132 36.97 -6.16 -10.11
C GLU A 132 36.99 -7.10 -11.33
N GLU A 133 36.50 -6.63 -12.48
CA GLU A 133 36.15 -7.49 -13.62
C GLU A 133 37.00 -7.21 -14.88
N PHE A 134 37.32 -5.94 -15.17
CA PHE A 134 37.92 -5.54 -16.45
C PHE A 134 39.41 -5.14 -16.38
N ARG A 135 40.05 -5.21 -15.21
CA ARG A 135 41.48 -4.85 -15.03
C ARG A 135 42.43 -5.75 -15.81
N PHE A 136 42.03 -7.00 -16.05
CA PHE A 136 42.85 -8.00 -16.74
C PHE A 136 42.11 -8.50 -17.99
N GLU A 137 42.85 -8.77 -19.07
CA GLU A 137 42.28 -9.35 -20.29
C GLU A 137 41.69 -10.74 -20.00
N SER A 138 40.36 -10.80 -19.97
CA SER A 138 39.64 -12.07 -19.84
C SER A 138 39.83 -12.93 -21.09
N ARG A 139 39.99 -14.25 -20.88
CA ARG A 139 40.00 -15.23 -21.99
C ARG A 139 38.66 -15.27 -22.76
N ARG A 140 37.58 -14.73 -22.18
CA ARG A 140 36.28 -14.55 -22.84
C ARG A 140 36.13 -13.08 -23.21
N LYS A 141 35.99 -12.77 -24.49
CA LYS A 141 35.62 -11.42 -24.94
C LYS A 141 34.26 -11.05 -24.34
N HIS A 142 34.17 -9.87 -23.74
CA HIS A 142 32.91 -9.35 -23.24
C HIS A 142 32.10 -8.80 -24.41
N ASN A 143 30.80 -9.12 -24.47
CA ASN A 143 29.89 -8.63 -25.52
C ASN A 143 29.39 -7.22 -25.16
N ILE A 144 30.29 -6.24 -25.11
CA ILE A 144 29.96 -4.84 -24.83
C ILE A 144 30.07 -4.01 -26.12
N VAL A 145 29.09 -3.13 -26.36
CA VAL A 145 29.01 -2.31 -27.57
C VAL A 145 28.94 -0.82 -27.30
N HIS A 146 29.45 -0.04 -28.23
CA HIS A 146 29.16 1.38 -28.37
C HIS A 146 28.42 1.55 -29.70
N VAL A 147 27.15 1.95 -29.64
CA VAL A 147 26.29 2.07 -30.81
C VAL A 147 26.16 3.54 -31.16
N GLU A 148 26.42 3.86 -32.42
CA GLU A 148 26.21 5.20 -32.98
C GLU A 148 25.25 5.11 -34.15
N ALA A 149 24.35 6.08 -34.29
CA ALA A 149 23.44 6.12 -35.42
C ALA A 149 24.19 6.43 -36.71
N ARG A 150 23.84 5.74 -37.80
CA ARG A 150 24.34 6.11 -39.14
C ARG A 150 23.73 7.42 -39.65
N ASP A 151 22.46 7.63 -39.31
CA ASP A 151 21.65 8.77 -39.72
C ASP A 151 21.05 9.42 -38.47
N ASN A 152 20.98 10.75 -38.45
CA ASN A 152 20.58 11.55 -37.29
C ASN A 152 19.15 11.28 -36.84
N ILE A 153 18.28 10.81 -37.75
CA ILE A 153 16.90 10.41 -37.43
C ILE A 153 16.84 9.28 -36.39
N PHE A 154 17.91 8.48 -36.26
CA PHE A 154 18.00 7.39 -35.29
C PHE A 154 18.73 7.78 -33.99
N ASP A 155 19.21 9.02 -33.83
CA ASP A 155 19.94 9.44 -32.62
C ASP A 155 19.09 9.26 -31.36
N GLY A 156 17.82 9.66 -31.42
CA GLY A 156 16.85 9.46 -30.34
C GLY A 156 16.60 7.99 -30.04
N PHE A 157 16.52 7.14 -31.07
CA PHE A 157 16.36 5.70 -30.93
C PHE A 157 17.57 5.03 -30.28
N VAL A 158 18.80 5.39 -30.70
CA VAL A 158 20.04 4.90 -30.12
C VAL A 158 20.15 5.32 -28.66
N ALA A 159 19.95 6.60 -28.37
CA ALA A 159 20.00 7.14 -27.01
C ALA A 159 18.94 6.50 -26.10
N ALA A 160 17.73 6.30 -26.62
CA ALA A 160 16.71 5.57 -25.91
C ALA A 160 17.18 4.12 -25.67
N HIS A 161 17.44 3.33 -26.70
CA HIS A 161 17.56 1.87 -26.55
C HIS A 161 18.91 1.38 -26.04
N PHE A 162 20.01 1.94 -26.56
CA PHE A 162 21.38 1.53 -26.23
C PHE A 162 22.06 2.49 -25.24
N GLY A 163 21.59 3.72 -25.15
CA GLY A 163 22.24 4.80 -24.41
C GLY A 163 23.19 5.60 -25.29
N SER A 164 23.30 6.88 -24.96
CA SER A 164 24.26 7.81 -25.58
C SER A 164 24.71 8.80 -24.54
N PHE A 165 25.89 9.39 -24.71
CA PHE A 165 26.43 10.34 -23.74
C PHE A 165 26.11 11.79 -24.12
N PRO A 166 26.15 12.74 -23.16
CA PRO A 166 26.06 14.17 -23.44
C PRO A 166 27.14 14.63 -24.41
N VAL A 167 26.80 15.60 -25.26
CA VAL A 167 27.71 16.14 -26.30
C VAL A 167 28.51 17.34 -25.82
N GLN A 168 28.12 17.91 -24.68
CA GLN A 168 28.79 19.04 -24.05
C GLN A 168 30.18 18.62 -23.57
N GLU A 169 31.18 19.48 -23.80
CA GLU A 169 32.60 19.16 -23.56
C GLU A 169 32.86 18.82 -22.09
N GLU A 170 32.21 19.52 -21.16
CA GLU A 170 32.31 19.29 -19.72
C GLU A 170 31.84 17.89 -19.27
N PHE A 171 31.08 17.18 -20.11
CA PHE A 171 30.56 15.84 -19.83
C PHE A 171 31.17 14.74 -20.70
N ALA A 172 32.12 15.08 -21.58
CA ALA A 172 32.78 14.13 -22.48
C ALA A 172 33.51 12.99 -21.74
N TYR A 173 33.86 13.22 -20.47
CA TYR A 173 34.50 12.22 -19.62
C TYR A 173 33.66 10.94 -19.42
N PHE A 174 32.33 11.02 -19.48
CA PHE A 174 31.48 9.84 -19.33
C PHE A 174 31.72 8.80 -20.43
N GLU A 175 31.70 9.26 -21.68
CA GLU A 175 31.95 8.41 -22.84
C GLU A 175 33.40 7.91 -22.85
N HIS A 176 34.35 8.79 -22.54
CA HIS A 176 35.76 8.42 -22.44
C HIS A 176 35.97 7.29 -21.41
N ASN A 177 35.38 7.43 -20.23
CA ASN A 177 35.46 6.43 -19.18
C ASN A 177 34.84 5.10 -19.62
N TYR A 178 33.65 5.11 -20.21
CA TYR A 178 33.01 3.92 -20.75
C TYR A 178 33.91 3.20 -21.77
N LYS A 179 34.45 3.93 -22.75
CA LYS A 179 35.35 3.38 -23.76
C LYS A 179 36.65 2.83 -23.15
N SER A 180 37.22 3.55 -22.19
CA SER A 180 38.47 3.15 -21.52
C SER A 180 38.34 1.90 -20.65
N VAL A 181 37.20 1.73 -19.98
CA VAL A 181 36.97 0.62 -19.05
C VAL A 181 36.59 -0.65 -19.79
N PHE A 182 35.73 -0.56 -20.81
CA PHE A 182 35.11 -1.73 -21.41
C PHE A 182 35.68 -2.13 -22.78
N ASP A 183 36.48 -1.28 -23.43
CA ASP A 183 36.94 -1.44 -24.82
C ASP A 183 35.81 -1.94 -25.75
N PRO A 184 34.68 -1.21 -25.82
CA PRO A 184 33.46 -1.70 -26.45
C PRO A 184 33.62 -1.83 -27.96
N LYS A 185 32.98 -2.85 -28.56
CA LYS A 185 32.88 -2.95 -30.03
C LYS A 185 32.06 -1.77 -30.55
N HIS A 186 32.68 -0.94 -31.38
CA HIS A 186 31.99 0.14 -32.08
C HIS A 186 31.09 -0.42 -33.19
N ILE A 187 29.82 -0.02 -33.20
CA ILE A 187 28.82 -0.44 -34.18
C ILE A 187 28.10 0.80 -34.69
N THR A 188 28.15 1.00 -36.01
CA THR A 188 27.29 1.96 -36.70
C THR A 188 25.96 1.30 -36.99
N LEU A 189 24.87 1.89 -36.50
CA LEU A 189 23.55 1.29 -36.52
C LEU A 189 22.88 1.40 -37.91
N ASP A 190 22.43 0.26 -38.40
CA ASP A 190 21.51 0.06 -39.51
C ASP A 190 20.59 -1.15 -39.21
N ALA A 191 19.68 -1.50 -40.12
CA ALA A 191 18.76 -2.63 -39.91
C ALA A 191 19.48 -3.97 -39.71
N SER A 192 20.59 -4.20 -40.42
CA SER A 192 21.32 -5.47 -40.37
C SER A 192 22.07 -5.65 -39.04
N THR A 193 22.74 -4.58 -38.58
CA THR A 193 23.44 -4.56 -37.31
C THR A 193 22.48 -4.56 -36.13
N LEU A 194 21.29 -3.93 -36.25
CA LEU A 194 20.24 -4.03 -35.25
C LEU A 194 19.75 -5.47 -35.06
N GLN A 195 19.56 -6.21 -36.16
CA GLN A 195 19.23 -7.64 -36.09
C GLN A 195 20.34 -8.44 -35.39
N GLU A 196 21.62 -8.20 -35.73
CA GLU A 196 22.75 -8.87 -35.06
C GLU A 196 22.75 -8.61 -33.55
N LEU A 197 22.49 -7.36 -33.16
CA LEU A 197 22.42 -6.94 -31.75
C LEU A 197 21.32 -7.69 -30.98
N TYR A 198 20.14 -7.86 -31.59
CA TYR A 198 19.04 -8.62 -30.98
C TYR A 198 19.32 -10.12 -30.86
N GLU A 199 20.04 -10.72 -31.81
CA GLU A 199 20.36 -12.14 -31.78
C GLU A 199 21.52 -12.48 -30.82
N SER A 200 22.44 -11.54 -30.59
CA SER A 200 23.75 -11.84 -29.98
C SER A 200 23.91 -11.42 -28.50
N ARG A 201 22.83 -10.94 -27.85
CA ARG A 201 22.79 -10.55 -26.42
C ARG A 201 23.95 -9.62 -26.01
N TRP A 202 24.18 -8.56 -26.78
CA TRP A 202 25.15 -7.53 -26.42
C TRP A 202 24.62 -6.62 -25.31
N THR A 203 25.54 -6.04 -24.52
CA THR A 203 25.23 -5.02 -23.51
C THR A 203 25.80 -3.68 -23.93
N SER A 204 24.99 -2.63 -23.85
CA SER A 204 25.39 -1.25 -24.19
C SER A 204 25.60 -0.41 -22.94
N ALA A 205 25.98 0.86 -23.10
CA ALA A 205 26.22 1.80 -21.99
C ALA A 205 25.03 1.89 -21.03
N LEU A 206 23.81 2.00 -21.56
CA LEU A 206 22.60 2.04 -20.75
C LEU A 206 22.36 0.75 -19.97
N GLY A 207 22.66 -0.41 -20.57
CA GLY A 207 22.59 -1.71 -19.90
C GLY A 207 23.63 -1.86 -18.79
N MET A 208 24.85 -1.34 -19.01
CA MET A 208 25.91 -1.34 -18.00
C MET A 208 25.55 -0.47 -16.79
N GLY A 209 24.75 0.57 -16.97
CA GLY A 209 24.19 1.38 -15.87
C GLY A 209 23.30 0.58 -14.89
N CYS A 210 22.91 -0.65 -15.23
CA CYS A 210 22.14 -1.55 -14.37
C CYS A 210 22.98 -2.61 -13.67
N ALA A 211 24.31 -2.60 -13.83
CA ALA A 211 25.16 -3.54 -13.13
C ALA A 211 24.96 -3.44 -11.60
N LYS A 212 25.14 -4.58 -10.92
CA LYS A 212 24.89 -4.74 -9.47
C LYS A 212 23.42 -4.51 -9.02
N LEU A 213 22.45 -4.49 -9.95
CA LEU A 213 21.01 -4.44 -9.61
C LEU A 213 20.30 -5.78 -9.85
N ARG A 214 19.51 -6.20 -8.87
CA ARG A 214 18.44 -7.20 -9.02
C ARG A 214 17.14 -6.49 -9.37
N ILE A 215 16.51 -6.91 -10.45
CA ILE A 215 15.26 -6.32 -10.96
C ILE A 215 14.15 -7.36 -10.87
N ASN A 216 13.07 -7.03 -10.15
CA ASN A 216 11.88 -7.85 -10.07
C ASN A 216 10.70 -7.14 -10.72
N HIS A 217 10.28 -7.61 -11.91
CA HIS A 217 9.13 -7.08 -12.64
C HIS A 217 7.77 -7.54 -12.09
N HIS A 218 7.73 -8.42 -11.06
CA HIS A 218 6.52 -8.92 -10.39
C HIS A 218 5.59 -9.81 -11.23
N HIS A 219 5.85 -9.99 -12.51
CA HIS A 219 5.10 -10.89 -13.38
C HIS A 219 5.96 -11.31 -14.57
N ARG A 220 5.61 -12.48 -15.11
CA ARG A 220 6.18 -12.95 -16.36
C ARG A 220 5.44 -12.25 -17.50
N GLN A 221 6.09 -11.30 -18.16
CA GLN A 221 5.54 -10.65 -19.35
C GLN A 221 5.77 -11.52 -20.57
N ASP A 222 4.73 -11.63 -21.41
CA ASP A 222 4.87 -12.16 -22.76
C ASP A 222 5.82 -11.25 -23.56
N PHE A 223 6.48 -11.83 -24.55
CA PHE A 223 7.40 -11.08 -25.41
C PHE A 223 6.61 -10.11 -26.28
N ALA A 224 7.14 -8.90 -26.48
CA ALA A 224 6.52 -7.91 -27.35
C ALA A 224 7.52 -7.36 -28.37
N LEU A 225 7.12 -7.36 -29.63
CA LEU A 225 7.73 -6.51 -30.66
C LEU A 225 7.01 -5.16 -30.55
N PHE A 226 7.73 -4.10 -30.21
CA PHE A 226 7.16 -2.75 -30.13
C PHE A 226 7.53 -1.95 -31.38
N ILE A 227 6.60 -1.86 -32.31
CA ILE A 227 6.76 -1.14 -33.58
C ILE A 227 6.52 0.32 -33.29
N LEU A 228 7.51 1.15 -33.62
CA LEU A 228 7.51 2.58 -33.34
C LEU A 228 8.04 3.40 -34.51
N ASP A 229 7.58 4.64 -34.62
CA ASP A 229 8.16 5.62 -35.52
C ASP A 229 9.28 6.38 -34.79
N VAL A 230 10.52 6.27 -35.24
CA VAL A 230 11.67 6.86 -34.54
C VAL A 230 11.77 8.38 -34.72
N GLU A 231 11.12 8.93 -35.75
CA GLU A 231 11.04 10.37 -35.99
C GLU A 231 10.08 11.04 -34.98
N GLU A 232 9.21 10.25 -34.34
CA GLU A 232 8.22 10.72 -33.39
C GLU A 232 8.72 10.58 -31.95
N SER A 233 9.19 11.67 -31.35
CA SER A 233 9.75 11.70 -29.99
C SER A 233 8.82 11.12 -28.92
N LYS A 234 7.50 11.29 -29.09
CA LYS A 234 6.46 10.67 -28.24
C LYS A 234 6.51 9.14 -28.21
N ASP A 235 6.87 8.49 -29.31
CA ASP A 235 7.01 7.03 -29.36
C ASP A 235 8.28 6.56 -28.64
N LEU A 236 9.33 7.38 -28.65
CA LEU A 236 10.56 7.11 -27.89
C LEU A 236 10.31 7.22 -26.37
N VAL A 237 9.47 8.16 -25.93
CA VAL A 237 9.00 8.25 -24.54
C VAL A 237 8.19 7.00 -24.15
N ASP A 238 7.32 6.52 -25.04
CA ASP A 238 6.57 5.27 -24.83
C ASP A 238 7.51 4.06 -24.71
N LEU A 239 8.49 3.95 -25.61
CA LEU A 239 9.52 2.91 -25.53
C LEU A 239 10.27 2.96 -24.19
N TRP A 240 10.69 4.15 -23.76
CA TRP A 240 11.45 4.35 -22.52
C TRP A 240 10.67 3.87 -21.29
N ASN A 241 9.41 4.28 -21.17
CA ASN A 241 8.57 3.88 -20.03
C ASN A 241 8.16 2.41 -20.10
N LEU A 242 7.84 1.90 -21.30
CA LEU A 242 7.38 0.54 -21.49
C LEU A 242 8.45 -0.49 -21.11
N ARG A 243 9.70 -0.28 -21.53
CA ARG A 243 10.81 -1.19 -21.17
C ARG A 243 11.20 -1.11 -19.69
N ALA A 244 11.01 0.04 -19.04
CA ALA A 244 11.25 0.15 -17.61
C ALA A 244 10.27 -0.77 -16.85
N VAL A 245 9.04 -0.88 -17.34
CA VAL A 245 7.99 -1.73 -16.74
C VAL A 245 8.06 -3.18 -17.22
N SER A 246 8.50 -3.42 -18.47
CA SER A 246 8.49 -4.72 -19.12
C SER A 246 9.87 -5.22 -19.54
N GLN A 247 10.21 -6.41 -19.09
CA GLN A 247 11.48 -7.06 -19.40
C GLN A 247 11.65 -7.45 -20.88
N ASN A 248 10.56 -7.78 -21.58
CA ASN A 248 10.62 -8.53 -22.84
C ASN A 248 10.12 -7.72 -24.05
N VAL A 249 10.48 -6.43 -24.10
CA VAL A 249 10.09 -5.53 -25.19
C VAL A 249 11.26 -5.33 -26.14
N VAL A 250 11.07 -5.70 -27.40
CA VAL A 250 12.04 -5.53 -28.49
C VAL A 250 11.54 -4.44 -29.42
N PRO A 251 12.17 -3.26 -29.47
CA PRO A 251 11.68 -2.17 -30.31
C PRO A 251 12.03 -2.38 -31.78
N ILE A 252 11.11 -2.11 -32.69
CA ILE A 252 11.28 -2.30 -34.13
C ILE A 252 11.00 -0.96 -34.84
N PRO A 253 12.04 -0.25 -35.30
CA PRO A 253 11.87 0.98 -36.06
C PRO A 253 11.01 0.76 -37.30
N LEU A 254 9.98 1.58 -37.48
CA LEU A 254 9.08 1.51 -38.63
C LEU A 254 9.84 1.67 -39.95
N GLN A 255 10.85 2.54 -39.96
CA GLN A 255 11.75 2.83 -41.08
C GLN A 255 12.50 1.59 -41.59
N TRP A 256 12.70 0.57 -40.75
CA TRP A 256 13.41 -0.67 -41.07
C TRP A 256 12.53 -1.92 -41.03
N ILE A 257 11.20 -1.75 -41.01
CA ILE A 257 10.27 -2.86 -40.81
C ILE A 257 10.34 -3.93 -41.92
N GLU A 258 10.62 -3.52 -43.15
CA GLU A 258 10.76 -4.42 -44.30
C GLU A 258 12.00 -5.31 -44.15
N GLU A 259 13.13 -4.69 -43.83
CA GLU A 259 14.42 -5.35 -43.64
C GLU A 259 14.43 -6.26 -42.40
N LEU A 260 13.76 -5.83 -41.33
CA LEU A 260 13.62 -6.59 -40.09
C LEU A 260 12.47 -7.62 -40.13
N SER A 261 11.64 -7.64 -41.18
CA SER A 261 10.51 -8.57 -41.30
C SER A 261 10.90 -10.04 -41.08
N PRO A 262 12.01 -10.57 -41.66
CA PRO A 262 12.44 -11.93 -41.40
C PRO A 262 12.74 -12.21 -39.93
N PHE A 263 13.41 -11.28 -39.24
CA PHE A 263 13.69 -11.36 -37.81
C PHE A 263 12.40 -11.36 -36.99
N CYS A 264 11.49 -10.42 -37.25
CA CYS A 264 10.21 -10.31 -36.54
C CYS A 264 9.38 -11.60 -36.67
N LYS A 265 9.26 -12.14 -37.89
CA LYS A 265 8.53 -13.39 -38.14
C LYS A 265 9.17 -14.58 -37.41
N LYS A 266 10.51 -14.68 -37.43
CA LYS A 266 11.25 -15.69 -36.66
C LYS A 266 11.02 -15.53 -35.16
N PHE A 267 11.10 -14.32 -34.63
CA PHE A 267 10.85 -14.01 -33.22
C PHE A 267 9.45 -14.44 -32.75
N ILE A 268 8.42 -14.19 -33.57
CA ILE A 268 7.03 -14.61 -33.28
C ILE A 268 6.94 -16.15 -33.21
N LEU A 269 7.58 -16.86 -34.15
CA LEU A 269 7.58 -18.31 -34.20
C LEU A 269 8.36 -18.94 -33.03
N ASP A 270 9.53 -18.40 -32.69
CA ASP A 270 10.40 -18.92 -31.62
C ASP A 270 9.76 -18.77 -30.22
N ASN A 271 8.93 -17.74 -30.06
CA ASN A 271 8.22 -17.45 -28.82
C ASN A 271 6.80 -18.05 -28.77
N TYR A 272 6.36 -18.73 -29.83
CA TYR A 272 5.10 -19.49 -29.81
C TYR A 272 5.28 -20.86 -29.18
N ARG A 273 4.64 -21.12 -28.04
CA ARG A 273 4.66 -22.44 -27.38
C ARG A 273 3.30 -22.85 -26.85
N LEU A 274 2.80 -23.99 -27.32
CA LEU A 274 1.61 -24.65 -26.77
C LEU A 274 2.03 -25.63 -25.68
N VAL A 275 1.71 -25.32 -24.43
CA VAL A 275 1.94 -26.21 -23.28
C VAL A 275 0.63 -26.85 -22.89
N ARG A 276 0.53 -28.17 -23.09
CA ARG A 276 -0.62 -28.97 -22.66
C ARG A 276 -0.52 -29.22 -21.15
N ARG A 277 -1.58 -28.91 -20.41
CA ARG A 277 -1.72 -29.21 -18.98
C ARG A 277 -3.09 -29.84 -18.74
N ASP A 278 -3.18 -30.66 -17.70
CA ASP A 278 -4.43 -31.32 -17.29
C ASP A 278 -5.55 -30.30 -16.95
N SER A 279 -5.17 -29.08 -16.57
CA SER A 279 -6.07 -27.96 -16.27
C SER A 279 -6.42 -27.06 -17.47
N GLY A 280 -6.00 -27.44 -18.70
CA GLY A 280 -6.20 -26.67 -19.93
C GLY A 280 -4.91 -26.24 -20.62
N ASN A 281 -4.98 -26.03 -21.94
CA ASN A 281 -3.83 -25.62 -22.76
C ASN A 281 -3.42 -24.17 -22.47
N VAL A 282 -2.13 -23.94 -22.21
CA VAL A 282 -1.53 -22.60 -22.08
C VAL A 282 -0.75 -22.30 -23.36
N ILE A 283 -0.96 -21.12 -23.95
CA ILE A 283 -0.25 -20.70 -25.17
C ILE A 283 0.60 -19.47 -24.85
N TYR A 284 1.93 -19.61 -24.92
CA TYR A 284 2.87 -18.49 -24.90
C TYR A 284 3.04 -17.96 -26.30
N ARG A 285 3.03 -16.63 -26.47
CA ARG A 285 3.08 -15.95 -27.78
C ARG A 285 3.82 -14.63 -27.66
N ALA A 286 4.33 -14.13 -28.79
CA ALA A 286 4.78 -12.75 -28.87
C ALA A 286 3.62 -11.84 -29.32
N THR A 287 3.59 -10.61 -28.82
CA THR A 287 2.65 -9.57 -29.23
C THR A 287 3.32 -8.58 -30.16
N SER A 288 2.72 -8.32 -31.32
CA SER A 288 3.09 -7.19 -32.17
C SER A 288 2.32 -5.96 -31.68
N MET A 289 3.02 -5.09 -30.96
CA MET A 289 2.47 -3.88 -30.35
C MET A 289 2.87 -2.65 -31.17
N PHE A 290 1.90 -1.83 -31.56
CA PHE A 290 2.17 -0.58 -32.28
C PHE A 290 2.12 0.62 -31.32
N SER A 291 3.10 1.52 -31.46
CA SER A 291 3.18 2.81 -30.78
C SER A 291 1.98 3.70 -31.10
N ARG A 292 1.77 4.82 -30.40
CA ARG A 292 0.54 5.63 -30.56
C ARG A 292 0.53 6.52 -31.79
N SER A 293 1.70 6.89 -32.33
CA SER A 293 1.80 7.77 -33.50
C SER A 293 1.26 7.14 -34.80
N ILE A 294 1.36 5.81 -34.96
CA ILE A 294 1.16 5.12 -36.25
C ILE A 294 -0.33 5.04 -36.61
N PRO A 295 -0.85 5.66 -37.68
CA PRO A 295 -2.28 5.63 -38.00
C PRO A 295 -2.88 4.21 -38.21
N ASP A 296 -4.13 3.99 -37.79
CA ASP A 296 -4.81 2.67 -37.84
C ASP A 296 -4.82 2.04 -39.24
N ASN A 297 -5.04 2.86 -40.28
CA ASN A 297 -5.04 2.40 -41.67
C ASN A 297 -3.69 1.84 -42.12
N LYS A 298 -2.58 2.29 -41.53
CA LYS A 298 -1.24 1.76 -41.80
C LYS A 298 -0.94 0.49 -40.99
N ILE A 299 -1.48 0.35 -39.78
CA ILE A 299 -1.19 -0.80 -38.91
C ILE A 299 -1.57 -2.12 -39.57
N GLU A 300 -2.78 -2.22 -40.11
CA GLU A 300 -3.25 -3.47 -40.73
C GLU A 300 -2.37 -3.87 -41.92
N GLU A 301 -1.99 -2.89 -42.73
CA GLU A 301 -1.10 -3.07 -43.88
C GLU A 301 0.30 -3.56 -43.42
N ILE A 302 0.93 -2.85 -42.50
CA ILE A 302 2.26 -3.17 -41.97
C ILE A 302 2.25 -4.57 -41.33
N TYR A 303 1.25 -4.84 -40.50
CA TYR A 303 1.13 -6.11 -39.81
C TYR A 303 1.00 -7.28 -40.78
N LYS A 304 0.12 -7.15 -41.79
CA LYS A 304 -0.13 -8.19 -42.78
C LYS A 304 1.10 -8.46 -43.65
N ASN A 305 1.81 -7.41 -44.07
CA ASN A 305 2.94 -7.54 -44.98
C ASN A 305 4.21 -8.03 -44.26
N TYR A 306 4.50 -7.48 -43.08
CA TYR A 306 5.82 -7.62 -42.47
C TYR A 306 5.85 -8.47 -41.20
N LEU A 307 4.74 -8.65 -40.48
CA LEU A 307 4.75 -9.32 -39.16
C LEU A 307 3.96 -10.63 -39.13
N HIS A 308 2.92 -10.77 -39.95
CA HIS A 308 2.06 -11.94 -39.95
C HIS A 308 2.82 -13.21 -40.35
N VAL A 309 2.66 -14.28 -39.57
CA VAL A 309 3.21 -15.61 -39.86
C VAL A 309 2.11 -16.62 -40.18
N ASP A 310 2.39 -17.58 -41.06
CA ASP A 310 1.46 -18.67 -41.39
C ASP A 310 1.48 -19.77 -40.30
N LYS A 311 1.10 -19.36 -39.08
CA LYS A 311 0.95 -20.23 -37.92
C LYS A 311 -0.28 -19.85 -37.13
N GLU A 312 -1.25 -20.76 -37.13
CA GLU A 312 -2.52 -20.55 -36.44
C GLU A 312 -2.30 -20.22 -34.95
N ARG A 313 -3.01 -19.19 -34.47
CA ARG A 313 -2.95 -18.66 -33.10
C ARG A 313 -1.61 -18.06 -32.67
N ALA A 314 -0.53 -18.08 -33.47
CA ALA A 314 0.74 -17.45 -33.08
C ALA A 314 0.70 -15.92 -33.09
N ASN A 315 -0.11 -15.38 -34.00
CA ASN A 315 -0.28 -13.97 -34.29
C ASN A 315 -1.14 -13.27 -33.21
N ILE A 316 -0.58 -12.29 -32.49
CA ILE A 316 -1.31 -11.35 -31.62
C ILE A 316 -0.96 -9.92 -32.05
N LEU A 317 -1.98 -9.14 -32.37
CA LEU A 317 -1.86 -7.71 -32.67
C LEU A 317 -2.39 -6.89 -31.49
N GLN A 318 -1.58 -5.94 -31.01
CA GLN A 318 -1.99 -4.92 -30.05
C GLN A 318 -1.80 -3.55 -30.69
N VAL A 319 -2.89 -2.83 -30.86
CA VAL A 319 -2.90 -1.51 -31.49
C VAL A 319 -2.86 -0.36 -30.48
N TRP A 320 -2.69 -0.61 -29.20
CA TRP A 320 -2.78 0.41 -28.14
C TRP A 320 -1.61 0.33 -27.17
N TYR A 321 -1.24 1.47 -26.58
CA TYR A 321 -0.21 1.53 -25.54
C TYR A 321 -0.79 1.16 -24.16
N PRO A 322 -0.11 0.32 -23.35
CA PRO A 322 -0.58 -0.02 -22.02
C PRO A 322 -0.82 1.21 -21.14
N PRO A 323 -2.04 1.42 -20.60
CA PRO A 323 -2.37 2.62 -19.85
C PRO A 323 -1.82 2.55 -18.42
N ILE A 324 -0.49 2.64 -18.27
CA ILE A 324 0.21 2.51 -16.98
C ILE A 324 -0.19 3.58 -15.95
N TRP A 325 -0.75 4.70 -16.41
CA TRP A 325 -1.29 5.75 -15.55
C TRP A 325 -2.66 5.41 -14.92
N ARG A 326 -3.34 4.37 -15.42
CA ARG A 326 -4.65 3.96 -14.88
C ARG A 326 -4.46 3.00 -13.71
N LYS A 327 -5.14 3.28 -12.59
CA LYS A 327 -5.31 2.29 -11.52
C LYS A 327 -6.12 1.11 -12.05
N SER A 328 -5.48 -0.05 -12.17
CA SER A 328 -6.19 -1.22 -12.70
C SER A 328 -7.21 -1.76 -11.72
N SER A 329 -8.30 -2.27 -12.30
CA SER A 329 -9.20 -3.15 -11.56
C SER A 329 -8.45 -4.43 -11.14
N GLU A 330 -8.75 -4.97 -9.97
CA GLU A 330 -8.12 -6.20 -9.49
C GLU A 330 -8.51 -7.45 -10.30
N LYS A 331 -9.51 -7.32 -11.19
CA LYS A 331 -9.97 -8.38 -12.09
C LYS A 331 -9.09 -8.51 -13.32
N VAL A 332 -8.41 -7.44 -13.72
CA VAL A 332 -7.56 -7.40 -14.91
C VAL A 332 -6.11 -7.32 -14.46
N PHE A 333 -5.26 -8.13 -15.08
CA PHE A 333 -3.83 -8.07 -14.85
C PHE A 333 -3.30 -6.70 -15.26
N SER A 334 -2.56 -6.04 -14.38
CA SER A 334 -2.01 -4.71 -14.64
C SER A 334 -0.48 -4.75 -14.62
N PRO A 335 0.18 -3.96 -15.50
CA PRO A 335 1.58 -3.65 -15.31
C PRO A 335 1.81 -3.13 -13.88
N LYS A 336 2.91 -3.56 -13.25
CA LYS A 336 3.37 -3.05 -11.98
C LYS A 336 4.76 -2.47 -12.16
N ARG A 337 5.06 -1.41 -11.42
CA ARG A 337 6.41 -0.86 -11.36
C ARG A 337 7.38 -1.95 -10.88
N PRO A 338 8.55 -2.14 -11.55
CA PRO A 338 9.53 -3.09 -11.08
C PRO A 338 10.10 -2.66 -9.72
N THR A 339 10.51 -3.64 -8.92
CA THR A 339 11.33 -3.39 -7.74
C THR A 339 12.79 -3.51 -8.12
N LEU A 340 13.55 -2.46 -7.81
CA LEU A 340 15.00 -2.42 -7.98
C LEU A 340 15.66 -2.64 -6.62
N GLU A 341 16.76 -3.37 -6.63
CA GLU A 341 17.46 -3.77 -5.41
C GLU A 341 18.94 -3.98 -5.68
N ALA A 342 19.77 -3.26 -4.96
CA ALA A 342 21.22 -3.47 -4.97
C ALA A 342 21.66 -4.35 -3.80
N ASP A 343 21.06 -4.13 -2.63
CA ASP A 343 21.31 -4.88 -1.41
C ASP A 343 20.06 -4.86 -0.49
N GLU A 344 19.97 -5.82 0.43
CA GLU A 344 18.86 -5.96 1.38
C GLU A 344 19.35 -6.52 2.73
N LYS A 345 18.85 -5.94 3.82
CA LYS A 345 19.14 -6.35 5.20
C LYS A 345 17.88 -6.33 6.06
N SER A 346 17.66 -7.39 6.82
CA SER A 346 16.59 -7.49 7.82
C SER A 346 17.18 -7.55 9.22
N VAL A 347 16.63 -6.77 10.16
CA VAL A 347 17.06 -6.76 11.56
C VAL A 347 15.85 -6.80 12.48
N ASP A 348 15.86 -7.70 13.47
CA ASP A 348 14.86 -7.73 14.54
C ASP A 348 15.36 -6.91 15.73
N ILE A 349 14.64 -5.86 16.09
CA ILE A 349 15.00 -4.93 17.17
C ILE A 349 14.02 -5.11 18.32
N GLN A 350 14.55 -5.34 19.53
CA GLN A 350 13.74 -5.33 20.75
C GLN A 350 13.42 -3.90 21.16
N ILE A 351 12.17 -3.65 21.53
CA ILE A 351 11.68 -2.31 21.81
C ILE A 351 11.18 -2.21 23.25
N ASP A 352 11.56 -1.12 23.90
CA ASP A 352 10.95 -0.66 25.14
C ASP A 352 9.63 0.07 24.83
N GLU A 353 8.54 -0.33 25.47
CA GLU A 353 7.22 0.28 25.23
C GLU A 353 7.16 1.73 25.72
N ASP A 354 7.94 2.08 26.76
CA ASP A 354 7.94 3.43 27.33
C ASP A 354 8.75 4.42 26.47
N ASN A 355 9.74 3.92 25.74
CA ASN A 355 10.54 4.71 24.79
C ASN A 355 10.91 3.85 23.57
N PRO A 356 10.01 3.75 22.57
CA PRO A 356 10.18 2.83 21.47
C PRO A 356 11.15 3.37 20.40
N GLU A 357 12.42 3.38 20.76
CA GLU A 357 13.55 3.73 19.89
C GLU A 357 13.96 2.52 19.04
N ILE A 358 14.19 2.75 17.75
CA ILE A 358 14.87 1.80 16.87
C ILE A 358 16.13 2.45 16.30
N ARG A 359 17.20 1.66 16.20
CA ARG A 359 18.45 2.06 15.58
C ARG A 359 18.86 1.05 14.53
N PHE A 360 19.21 1.54 13.34
CA PHE A 360 19.65 0.70 12.25
C PHE A 360 20.66 1.43 11.36
N ASP A 361 21.48 0.67 10.64
CA ASP A 361 22.47 1.22 9.72
C ASP A 361 21.91 1.16 8.30
N PRO A 362 21.84 2.29 7.58
CA PRO A 362 21.47 2.30 6.17
C PRO A 362 22.47 1.53 5.32
N LEU A 363 22.03 1.09 4.15
CA LEU A 363 22.87 0.38 3.18
C LEU A 363 23.48 1.35 2.17
N PHE A 364 24.70 1.07 1.75
CA PHE A 364 25.45 1.82 0.74
C PHE A 364 26.00 0.83 -0.30
N PRO A 365 26.00 1.20 -1.60
CA PRO A 365 26.59 0.34 -2.60
C PRO A 365 28.12 0.39 -2.46
N GLU A 366 28.76 -0.77 -2.49
CA GLU A 366 30.22 -0.93 -2.30
C GLU A 366 31.05 -0.06 -3.26
N PHE A 367 30.50 0.29 -4.42
CA PHE A 367 31.17 1.10 -5.43
C PHE A 367 31.00 2.62 -5.26
N ALA A 368 30.08 3.09 -4.41
CA ALA A 368 29.89 4.53 -4.22
C ALA A 368 31.09 5.14 -3.50
N SER A 369 31.58 6.24 -4.04
CA SER A 369 32.59 7.09 -3.39
C SER A 369 32.11 7.61 -2.02
N GLU A 370 33.03 7.92 -1.09
CA GLU A 370 32.66 8.50 0.22
C GLU A 370 31.96 9.86 0.04
N TYR A 371 32.53 10.72 -0.80
CA TYR A 371 32.00 12.03 -1.16
C TYR A 371 31.42 12.02 -2.57
N GLY A 372 30.29 12.70 -2.78
CA GLY A 372 29.59 12.68 -4.04
C GLY A 372 28.48 13.73 -4.11
N ASN A 373 27.71 13.65 -5.19
CA ASN A 373 26.45 14.38 -5.36
C ASN A 373 25.54 14.26 -4.14
N LYS A 374 24.58 15.17 -3.99
CA LYS A 374 23.46 15.03 -3.05
C LYS A 374 22.52 13.94 -3.54
N PHE A 375 21.82 13.30 -2.60
CA PHE A 375 20.81 12.28 -2.90
C PHE A 375 21.35 11.30 -3.95
N ARG A 376 22.26 10.39 -3.56
CA ARG A 376 22.88 9.42 -4.49
C ARG A 376 22.11 8.12 -4.58
N LEU A 377 21.54 7.72 -3.45
CA LEU A 377 20.92 6.43 -3.25
C LEU A 377 19.69 6.58 -2.37
N ALA A 378 18.84 5.56 -2.41
CA ALA A 378 17.62 5.50 -1.62
C ALA A 378 17.61 4.19 -0.82
N ASN A 379 17.35 4.31 0.49
CA ASN A 379 17.08 3.20 1.37
C ASN A 379 15.58 3.14 1.64
N VAL A 380 14.95 2.01 1.31
CA VAL A 380 13.54 1.74 1.60
C VAL A 380 13.46 0.94 2.89
N ILE A 381 12.76 1.48 3.88
CA ILE A 381 12.59 0.92 5.21
C ILE A 381 11.15 0.41 5.37
N ARG A 382 10.98 -0.86 5.73
CA ARG A 382 9.70 -1.44 6.14
C ARG A 382 9.75 -1.80 7.61
N LEU A 383 8.69 -1.44 8.34
CA LEU A 383 8.50 -1.77 9.74
C LEU A 383 7.41 -2.83 9.88
N GLU A 384 7.74 -3.95 10.49
CA GLU A 384 6.78 -5.02 10.77
C GLU A 384 6.74 -5.34 12.26
N ASN A 385 5.53 -5.36 12.84
CA ASN A 385 5.30 -5.70 14.23
C ASN A 385 4.63 -7.07 14.35
N TRP A 386 5.44 -8.13 14.46
CA TRP A 386 4.97 -9.51 14.54
C TRP A 386 4.17 -9.81 15.82
N GLY A 387 4.44 -9.08 16.90
CA GLY A 387 3.82 -9.32 18.20
C GLY A 387 2.37 -8.87 18.30
N ASN A 388 1.96 -7.83 17.54
CA ASN A 388 0.64 -7.16 17.64
C ASN A 388 0.20 -6.78 19.08
N ALA A 389 1.12 -6.81 20.03
CA ALA A 389 0.91 -6.48 21.43
C ALA A 389 1.24 -5.00 21.68
N SER A 390 2.27 -4.45 21.02
CA SER A 390 2.53 -3.01 21.01
C SER A 390 1.56 -2.25 20.11
N GLN A 391 1.14 -1.06 20.57
CA GLN A 391 0.30 -0.12 19.81
C GLN A 391 1.10 0.74 18.81
N ILE A 392 2.35 0.34 18.50
CA ILE A 392 3.27 1.13 17.69
C ILE A 392 2.74 1.27 16.27
N ALA A 393 2.74 2.51 15.76
CA ALA A 393 2.40 2.83 14.39
C ALA A 393 3.48 2.33 13.43
N THR A 394 3.11 1.47 12.48
CA THR A 394 4.02 0.95 11.43
C THR A 394 3.56 1.29 10.01
N VAL A 395 2.34 1.82 9.89
CA VAL A 395 1.69 2.22 8.65
C VAL A 395 1.24 3.66 8.80
N PHE A 396 1.47 4.46 7.76
CA PHE A 396 1.16 5.88 7.72
C PHE A 396 0.48 6.22 6.38
N PRO A 397 -0.11 7.42 6.25
CA PRO A 397 -0.71 7.87 5.00
C PRO A 397 0.26 7.80 3.84
N TRP A 398 -0.25 7.34 2.70
CA TRP A 398 0.49 7.37 1.44
C TRP A 398 0.43 8.78 0.87
N ASP A 399 1.52 9.53 1.02
CA ASP A 399 1.65 10.92 0.57
C ASP A 399 3.09 11.22 0.14
N TYR A 400 3.57 10.48 -0.86
CA TYR A 400 4.96 10.63 -1.31
C TYR A 400 5.24 11.96 -2.01
N LYS A 401 4.21 12.74 -2.45
CA LYS A 401 4.39 14.00 -3.20
C LYS A 401 4.77 15.15 -2.29
N ASN A 402 4.09 15.28 -1.15
CA ASN A 402 4.38 16.29 -0.14
C ASN A 402 4.09 15.70 1.25
N PRO A 403 5.01 14.88 1.78
CA PRO A 403 4.72 14.04 2.95
C PRO A 403 4.40 14.87 4.19
N SER A 404 3.20 14.67 4.70
CA SER A 404 2.82 15.02 6.07
C SER A 404 3.00 13.77 6.93
N LEU A 405 4.19 13.65 7.54
CA LEU A 405 4.52 12.56 8.46
C LEU A 405 4.94 13.09 9.84
N PRO A 406 4.42 12.46 10.92
CA PRO A 406 4.94 12.60 12.27
C PRO A 406 6.48 12.59 12.32
N THR A 407 7.08 13.56 13.02
CA THR A 407 8.54 13.62 13.15
C THR A 407 9.00 12.55 14.13
N PHE A 408 9.51 11.42 13.61
CA PHE A 408 10.13 10.37 14.43
C PHE A 408 11.63 10.22 14.17
N GLN A 409 12.26 11.08 13.37
CA GLN A 409 13.72 11.07 13.15
C GLN A 409 14.41 12.13 14.01
N ILE A 410 15.59 11.80 14.56
CA ILE A 410 16.42 12.77 15.31
C ILE A 410 16.93 13.87 14.39
N ILE A 411 17.44 13.47 13.23
CA ILE A 411 17.88 14.38 12.17
C ILE A 411 16.72 14.47 11.18
N ARG A 412 16.31 15.69 10.83
CA ARG A 412 15.28 15.90 9.80
C ARG A 412 15.85 15.56 8.43
N ASN A 413 15.93 14.28 8.13
CA ASN A 413 16.22 13.78 6.80
C ASN A 413 14.91 13.74 5.99
N LEU A 414 15.04 13.82 4.66
CA LEU A 414 13.88 13.67 3.79
C LEU A 414 13.35 12.23 3.91
N LEU A 415 12.09 12.10 4.33
CA LEU A 415 11.41 10.82 4.57
C LEU A 415 10.12 10.75 3.73
N LEU A 416 10.04 9.76 2.82
CA LEU A 416 8.91 9.63 1.90
C LEU A 416 8.09 8.35 2.20
N PRO A 417 6.78 8.44 2.50
CA PRO A 417 5.91 7.28 2.61
C PRO A 417 5.45 6.82 1.22
N THR A 418 6.00 5.71 0.73
CA THR A 418 5.69 5.14 -0.60
C THR A 418 5.02 3.78 -0.48
N THR A 419 4.52 3.25 -1.60
CA THR A 419 4.06 1.84 -1.66
C THR A 419 5.19 0.82 -1.49
N GLU A 420 6.46 1.22 -1.59
CA GLU A 420 7.60 0.36 -1.28
C GLU A 420 7.90 0.30 0.22
N GLY A 421 7.55 1.33 0.98
CA GLY A 421 7.97 1.56 2.36
C GLY A 421 8.38 3.03 2.57
N PHE A 422 9.01 3.31 3.70
CA PHE A 422 9.60 4.61 3.99
C PHE A 422 10.92 4.78 3.24
N THR A 423 11.00 5.74 2.33
CA THR A 423 12.24 6.01 1.61
C THR A 423 13.02 7.12 2.32
N ILE A 424 14.29 6.85 2.63
CA ILE A 424 15.27 7.81 3.15
C ILE A 424 16.48 7.89 2.22
N PHE A 425 17.23 8.99 2.33
CA PHE A 425 18.37 9.30 1.48
C PHE A 425 19.60 9.59 2.35
N PRO A 426 20.25 8.56 2.90
CA PRO A 426 21.40 8.76 3.78
C PRO A 426 22.59 9.33 2.98
N GLU A 427 23.27 10.30 3.56
CA GLU A 427 24.41 10.98 2.91
C GLU A 427 25.75 10.26 3.17
N TYR A 428 25.90 9.65 4.34
CA TYR A 428 27.16 9.07 4.85
C TYR A 428 26.98 7.60 5.26
N GLU A 429 27.95 6.75 4.88
CA GLU A 429 27.91 5.30 5.11
C GLU A 429 27.91 4.91 6.59
N ASN A 430 28.68 5.62 7.41
CA ASN A 430 28.91 5.26 8.81
C ASN A 430 27.97 5.96 9.80
N PHE A 431 26.81 6.44 9.33
CA PHE A 431 25.85 7.13 10.16
C PHE A 431 24.59 6.29 10.40
N SER A 432 24.44 5.75 11.61
CA SER A 432 23.22 5.02 11.99
C SER A 432 22.01 5.95 12.04
N GLU A 433 20.88 5.47 11.56
CA GLU A 433 19.58 6.11 11.72
C GLU A 433 18.98 5.74 13.09
N VAL A 434 18.36 6.72 13.75
CA VAL A 434 17.66 6.53 15.03
C VAL A 434 16.26 7.09 14.90
N TRP A 435 15.26 6.22 15.07
CA TRP A 435 13.85 6.59 14.96
C TRP A 435 13.13 6.36 16.29
N TYR A 436 12.35 7.36 16.71
CA TYR A 436 11.47 7.33 17.88
C TYR A 436 10.04 7.02 17.43
N LEU A 437 9.71 5.74 17.42
CA LEU A 437 8.37 5.32 17.03
C LEU A 437 7.34 5.84 18.04
N VAL A 438 6.07 5.88 17.63
CA VAL A 438 4.99 6.34 18.50
C VAL A 438 3.81 5.38 18.40
N ASP A 439 2.94 5.39 19.40
CA ASP A 439 1.69 4.65 19.31
C ASP A 439 0.76 5.27 18.25
N GLY A 440 -0.20 4.50 17.77
CA GLY A 440 -1.13 4.93 16.74
C GLY A 440 -1.89 6.22 17.10
N THR A 441 -2.33 6.41 18.35
CA THR A 441 -3.05 7.62 18.77
C THR A 441 -2.17 8.85 18.62
N THR A 442 -0.92 8.77 19.08
CA THR A 442 0.05 9.85 18.95
C THR A 442 0.39 10.13 17.48
N ALA A 443 0.56 9.09 16.66
CA ALA A 443 0.80 9.23 15.22
C ALA A 443 -0.35 9.98 14.52
N PHE A 444 -1.60 9.60 14.82
CA PHE A 444 -2.79 10.28 14.31
C PHE A 444 -2.84 11.74 14.74
N ASN A 445 -2.56 12.05 16.01
CA ASN A 445 -2.57 13.42 16.51
C ASN A 445 -1.55 14.30 15.79
N GLN A 446 -0.33 13.80 15.62
CA GLN A 446 0.72 14.53 14.91
C GLN A 446 0.33 14.76 13.44
N TRP A 447 -0.18 13.73 12.76
CA TRP A 447 -0.66 13.86 11.38
C TRP A 447 -1.83 14.84 11.24
N PHE A 448 -2.82 14.81 12.14
CA PHE A 448 -3.91 15.77 12.14
C PHE A 448 -3.42 17.22 12.34
N ASN A 449 -2.47 17.43 13.27
CA ASN A 449 -1.91 18.75 13.52
C ASN A 449 -1.21 19.33 12.28
N GLU A 450 -0.46 18.51 11.53
CA GLU A 450 0.16 18.92 10.26
C GLU A 450 -0.90 19.31 9.21
N ASN A 451 -2.07 18.69 9.27
CA ASN A 451 -3.23 19.00 8.44
C ASN A 451 -4.17 20.04 9.06
N GLN A 452 -3.69 20.82 10.05
CA GLN A 452 -4.43 21.89 10.73
C GLN A 452 -5.72 21.43 11.45
N VAL A 453 -5.79 20.15 11.82
CA VAL A 453 -6.88 19.56 12.60
C VAL A 453 -6.38 19.31 14.02
N SER A 454 -7.05 19.87 15.02
CA SER A 454 -6.73 19.56 16.41
C SER A 454 -7.44 18.27 16.83
N ALA A 455 -6.68 17.30 17.32
CA ALA A 455 -7.18 15.99 17.70
C ALA A 455 -6.85 15.69 19.17
N THR A 456 -7.85 15.23 19.93
CA THR A 456 -7.68 14.83 21.34
C THR A 456 -8.47 13.57 21.65
N LEU A 457 -7.89 12.68 22.44
CA LEU A 457 -8.53 11.42 22.81
C LEU A 457 -9.83 11.68 23.59
N SER A 458 -10.94 11.05 23.15
CA SER A 458 -12.24 11.22 23.79
C SER A 458 -12.36 10.37 25.06
N ASP A 459 -13.39 10.66 25.87
CA ASP A 459 -13.70 9.90 27.07
C ASP A 459 -14.02 8.43 26.77
N ALA A 460 -14.76 8.17 25.68
CA ALA A 460 -15.06 6.83 25.19
C ALA A 460 -13.83 6.21 24.50
N GLY A 461 -13.02 7.03 23.82
CA GLY A 461 -11.73 6.63 23.27
C GLY A 461 -10.77 6.09 24.32
N ARG A 462 -10.61 6.80 25.45
CA ARG A 462 -9.82 6.34 26.61
C ARG A 462 -10.27 4.97 27.11
N ALA A 463 -11.58 4.76 27.26
CA ALA A 463 -12.12 3.47 27.68
C ALA A 463 -11.77 2.35 26.66
N THR A 464 -11.90 2.64 25.37
CA THR A 464 -11.55 1.71 24.29
C THR A 464 -10.07 1.35 24.30
N GLN A 465 -9.19 2.35 24.39
CA GLN A 465 -7.74 2.16 24.47
C GLN A 465 -7.37 1.27 25.64
N GLN A 466 -7.91 1.56 26.83
CA GLN A 466 -7.65 0.79 28.03
C GLN A 466 -8.16 -0.65 27.92
N ILE A 467 -9.32 -0.90 27.29
CA ILE A 467 -9.81 -2.27 27.04
C ILE A 467 -8.80 -3.06 26.20
N ILE A 468 -8.32 -2.47 25.11
CA ILE A 468 -7.36 -3.11 24.22
C ILE A 468 -6.03 -3.37 24.93
N GLN A 469 -5.49 -2.37 25.65
CA GLN A 469 -4.24 -2.52 26.41
C GLN A 469 -4.37 -3.59 27.51
N THR A 470 -5.46 -3.51 28.30
CA THR A 470 -5.69 -4.44 29.41
C THR A 470 -5.73 -5.88 28.93
N LEU A 471 -6.36 -6.14 27.77
CA LEU A 471 -6.44 -7.50 27.22
C LEU A 471 -5.15 -7.98 26.51
N GLY A 472 -4.10 -7.17 26.44
CA GLY A 472 -2.84 -7.54 25.78
C GLY A 472 -2.82 -7.28 24.27
N GLY A 473 -3.47 -6.20 23.82
CA GLY A 473 -3.48 -5.78 22.42
C GLY A 473 -4.63 -6.37 21.61
N ILE A 474 -4.53 -6.28 20.28
CA ILE A 474 -5.60 -6.68 19.35
C ILE A 474 -5.89 -8.18 19.42
N ILE A 475 -4.84 -9.01 19.60
CA ILE A 475 -4.98 -10.46 19.75
C ILE A 475 -5.83 -10.77 20.99
N GLY A 476 -5.62 -10.04 22.09
CA GLY A 476 -6.39 -10.16 23.33
C GLY A 476 -7.89 -9.92 23.18
N ILE A 477 -8.31 -9.06 22.23
CA ILE A 477 -9.72 -8.74 21.99
C ILE A 477 -10.53 -9.95 21.51
N HIS A 478 -9.90 -11.04 21.06
CA HIS A 478 -10.60 -12.30 20.79
C HIS A 478 -11.28 -12.86 22.05
N ALA A 479 -10.75 -12.60 23.25
CA ALA A 479 -11.32 -13.10 24.50
C ALA A 479 -12.72 -12.54 24.78
N ILE A 480 -13.02 -11.32 24.32
CA ILE A 480 -14.31 -10.67 24.50
C ILE A 480 -15.22 -10.78 23.27
N ALA A 481 -14.82 -11.55 22.24
CA ALA A 481 -15.58 -11.78 21.01
C ALA A 481 -16.80 -12.70 21.21
N HIS A 482 -17.52 -12.56 22.33
CA HIS A 482 -18.69 -13.35 22.66
C HIS A 482 -19.80 -12.47 23.24
N LYS A 483 -20.96 -12.43 22.58
CA LYS A 483 -22.12 -11.61 22.99
C LYS A 483 -22.52 -11.84 24.45
N GLY A 484 -22.70 -13.11 24.85
CA GLY A 484 -23.13 -13.45 26.21
C GLY A 484 -22.15 -13.01 27.29
N LEU A 485 -20.85 -12.96 26.97
CA LEU A 485 -19.82 -12.47 27.88
C LEU A 485 -19.90 -10.95 28.03
N ILE A 486 -20.02 -10.20 26.93
CA ILE A 486 -20.17 -8.73 26.99
C ILE A 486 -21.43 -8.32 27.76
N GLU A 487 -22.56 -8.99 27.51
CA GLU A 487 -23.80 -8.78 28.25
C GLU A 487 -23.62 -9.10 29.75
N LEU A 488 -22.88 -10.16 30.08
CA LEU A 488 -22.53 -10.50 31.46
C LEU A 488 -21.70 -9.40 32.12
N LEU A 489 -20.62 -8.95 31.49
CA LEU A 489 -19.73 -7.91 32.01
C LEU A 489 -20.49 -6.61 32.23
N ASN A 490 -21.28 -6.17 31.24
CA ASN A 490 -22.13 -4.98 31.37
C ASN A 490 -23.18 -5.12 32.48
N LYS A 491 -23.78 -6.30 32.65
CA LYS A 491 -24.72 -6.56 33.76
C LYS A 491 -24.07 -6.47 35.13
N ILE A 492 -22.78 -6.82 35.25
CA ILE A 492 -22.02 -6.69 36.49
C ILE A 492 -21.66 -5.22 36.73
N ALA A 493 -21.19 -4.51 35.70
CA ALA A 493 -20.82 -3.09 35.75
C ALA A 493 -21.97 -2.18 36.22
N ASN A 494 -23.21 -2.48 35.81
CA ASN A 494 -24.41 -1.73 36.18
C ASN A 494 -24.97 -2.04 37.58
N ARG A 495 -24.30 -2.84 38.41
CA ARG A 495 -24.74 -3.06 39.80
C ARG A 495 -24.35 -1.88 40.69
N PRO A 496 -25.26 -1.34 41.51
CA PRO A 496 -25.06 -0.06 42.19
C PRO A 496 -24.04 -0.08 43.34
N VAL A 497 -23.85 -1.22 44.04
CA VAL A 497 -23.06 -1.26 45.28
C VAL A 497 -21.71 -1.94 45.10
N THR A 498 -21.69 -3.22 44.71
CA THR A 498 -20.44 -4.00 44.73
C THR A 498 -19.83 -4.25 43.35
N LYS A 499 -20.59 -4.08 42.25
CA LYS A 499 -20.16 -4.44 40.88
C LYS A 499 -19.55 -5.84 40.77
N THR A 500 -20.12 -6.80 41.49
CA THR A 500 -19.58 -8.16 41.63
C THR A 500 -20.50 -9.24 41.09
N SER A 501 -19.94 -10.42 40.83
CA SER A 501 -20.67 -11.67 40.64
C SER A 501 -20.01 -12.77 41.45
N ARG A 502 -20.81 -13.53 42.22
CA ARG A 502 -20.31 -14.67 43.00
C ARG A 502 -19.50 -15.61 42.11
N TYR A 503 -18.39 -16.14 42.63
CA TYR A 503 -17.45 -16.99 41.90
C TYR A 503 -18.15 -18.08 41.06
N GLN A 504 -19.00 -18.90 41.71
CA GLN A 504 -19.71 -19.99 41.04
C GLN A 504 -20.67 -19.50 39.95
N THR A 505 -21.39 -18.40 40.23
CA THR A 505 -22.34 -17.81 39.27
C THR A 505 -21.62 -17.18 38.09
N PHE A 506 -20.48 -16.52 38.34
CA PHE A 506 -19.67 -15.90 37.31
C PHE A 506 -19.12 -16.96 36.36
N ARG A 507 -18.48 -18.00 36.91
CA ARG A 507 -17.95 -19.14 36.14
C ARG A 507 -19.04 -19.83 35.33
N LYS A 508 -20.16 -20.20 35.96
CA LYS A 508 -21.30 -20.81 35.27
C LYS A 508 -21.85 -19.95 34.13
N ARG A 509 -21.90 -18.62 34.29
CA ARG A 509 -22.38 -17.73 33.24
C ARG A 509 -21.41 -17.60 32.07
N ILE A 510 -20.10 -17.62 32.33
CA ILE A 510 -19.08 -17.73 31.28
C ILE A 510 -19.24 -19.07 30.54
N ASP A 511 -19.39 -20.16 31.30
CA ASP A 511 -19.56 -21.51 30.74
C ASP A 511 -20.84 -21.63 29.89
N CYS A 512 -21.89 -20.86 30.20
CA CYS A 512 -23.10 -20.77 29.38
C CYS A 512 -22.95 -19.81 28.18
N ALA A 513 -22.08 -18.81 28.25
CA ALA A 513 -21.91 -17.81 27.21
C ALA A 513 -21.01 -18.28 26.05
N ILE A 514 -20.17 -19.28 26.29
CA ILE A 514 -19.18 -19.80 25.34
C ILE A 514 -19.49 -21.28 25.12
N THR A 515 -19.52 -21.74 23.87
CA THR A 515 -19.90 -23.13 23.55
C THR A 515 -18.71 -24.11 23.62
N ASN A 516 -17.49 -23.67 23.34
CA ASN A 516 -16.29 -24.52 23.29
C ASN A 516 -15.59 -24.61 24.66
N GLU A 517 -15.42 -25.82 25.22
CA GLU A 517 -14.81 -26.06 26.53
C GLU A 517 -13.35 -25.58 26.67
N VAL A 518 -12.52 -25.78 25.65
CA VAL A 518 -11.12 -25.31 25.67
C VAL A 518 -11.07 -23.77 25.67
N ALA A 519 -11.97 -23.14 24.91
CA ALA A 519 -12.10 -21.69 24.88
C ALA A 519 -12.60 -21.12 26.21
N LYS A 520 -13.55 -21.78 26.89
CA LYS A 520 -14.06 -21.35 28.21
C LYS A 520 -12.94 -21.15 29.22
N LYS A 521 -12.09 -22.17 29.38
CA LYS A 521 -10.99 -22.16 30.35
C LYS A 521 -10.00 -21.04 30.03
N ARG A 522 -9.55 -20.96 28.77
CA ARG A 522 -8.61 -19.93 28.31
C ARG A 522 -9.15 -18.50 28.45
N ILE A 523 -10.41 -18.26 28.09
CA ILE A 523 -11.03 -16.93 28.18
C ILE A 523 -11.20 -16.50 29.63
N PHE A 524 -11.63 -17.41 30.50
CA PHE A 524 -11.72 -17.12 31.92
C PHE A 524 -10.36 -16.78 32.54
N GLU A 525 -9.34 -17.60 32.26
CA GLU A 525 -7.96 -17.35 32.68
C GLU A 525 -7.47 -16.01 32.16
N ALA A 526 -7.66 -15.72 30.86
CA ALA A 526 -7.29 -14.46 30.25
C ALA A 526 -7.97 -13.25 30.93
N LEU A 527 -9.28 -13.29 31.20
CA LEU A 527 -9.97 -12.17 31.87
C LEU A 527 -9.43 -11.88 33.28
N VAL A 528 -8.98 -12.90 34.00
CA VAL A 528 -8.41 -12.76 35.35
C VAL A 528 -6.95 -12.30 35.27
N GLU A 529 -6.13 -12.96 34.46
CA GLU A 529 -4.70 -12.65 34.29
C GLU A 529 -4.47 -11.26 33.71
N CYS A 530 -5.28 -10.88 32.72
CA CYS A 530 -5.27 -9.54 32.13
C CYS A 530 -5.92 -8.48 33.04
N LYS A 531 -6.39 -8.82 34.25
CA LYS A 531 -7.06 -7.88 35.17
C LYS A 531 -8.29 -7.17 34.57
N ALA A 532 -9.05 -7.85 33.71
CA ALA A 532 -10.38 -7.38 33.32
C ALA A 532 -11.40 -7.62 34.44
N VAL A 533 -11.20 -8.69 35.21
CA VAL A 533 -11.91 -9.00 36.45
C VAL A 533 -10.95 -9.33 37.58
N GLU A 534 -11.33 -8.98 38.80
CA GLU A 534 -10.51 -9.20 40.00
C GLU A 534 -11.27 -10.05 41.02
N LEU A 535 -10.59 -11.02 41.63
CA LEU A 535 -11.15 -11.83 42.70
C LEU A 535 -11.11 -11.06 44.03
N GLY A 536 -12.19 -11.15 44.79
CA GLY A 536 -12.25 -10.65 46.15
C GLY A 536 -13.34 -11.31 46.97
N LEU A 537 -13.46 -10.89 48.22
CA LEU A 537 -14.44 -11.40 49.16
C LEU A 537 -15.48 -10.33 49.49
N GLU A 538 -16.75 -10.65 49.29
CA GLU A 538 -17.87 -9.89 49.83
C GLU A 538 -18.09 -10.25 51.29
N LEU A 539 -18.05 -9.27 52.18
CA LEU A 539 -18.27 -9.43 53.60
C LEU A 539 -19.45 -8.58 54.06
N LYS A 540 -20.31 -9.19 54.87
CA LYS A 540 -21.45 -8.51 55.50
C LYS A 540 -20.97 -7.82 56.77
N CYS A 541 -21.03 -6.49 56.78
CA CYS A 541 -20.67 -5.69 57.94
C CYS A 541 -21.59 -6.01 59.12
N HIS A 542 -21.03 -6.42 60.25
CA HIS A 542 -21.82 -6.69 61.46
C HIS A 542 -22.26 -5.42 62.21
N LYS A 543 -21.85 -4.23 61.76
CA LYS A 543 -22.26 -2.94 62.34
C LYS A 543 -23.50 -2.36 61.66
N CYS A 544 -23.54 -2.33 60.32
CA CYS A 544 -24.66 -1.76 59.55
C CYS A 544 -25.45 -2.79 58.73
N GLY A 545 -24.97 -4.03 58.61
CA GLY A 545 -25.65 -5.10 57.88
C GLY A 545 -25.41 -5.09 56.36
N ASP A 546 -24.72 -4.09 55.82
CA ASP A 546 -24.43 -3.99 54.38
C ASP A 546 -23.26 -4.84 53.91
N TRP A 547 -23.24 -5.10 52.61
CA TRP A 547 -22.17 -5.85 51.95
C TRP A 547 -21.11 -4.91 51.38
N SER A 548 -19.85 -5.19 51.70
CA SER A 548 -18.69 -4.55 51.10
C SER A 548 -17.83 -5.63 50.45
N TRP A 549 -17.17 -5.31 49.33
CA TRP A 549 -16.25 -6.21 48.66
C TRP A 549 -14.82 -5.71 48.85
N TYR A 550 -13.92 -6.64 49.12
CA TYR A 550 -12.49 -6.40 49.34
C TYR A 550 -11.67 -7.27 48.39
N PRO A 551 -10.71 -6.72 47.64
CA PRO A 551 -9.84 -7.51 46.77
C PRO A 551 -8.91 -8.38 47.63
N VAL A 552 -8.45 -9.50 47.07
CA VAL A 552 -7.62 -10.49 47.80
C VAL A 552 -6.38 -9.84 48.45
N ASN A 553 -5.74 -8.90 47.76
CA ASN A 553 -4.55 -8.20 48.24
C ASN A 553 -4.82 -7.16 49.35
N GLN A 554 -6.08 -6.87 49.67
CA GLN A 554 -6.47 -5.94 50.74
C GLN A 554 -7.30 -6.64 51.83
N LEU A 555 -7.34 -7.97 51.85
CA LEU A 555 -7.96 -8.72 52.94
C LEU A 555 -7.06 -8.67 54.17
N ASP A 556 -7.65 -8.32 55.31
CA ASP A 556 -6.99 -8.23 56.62
C ASP A 556 -7.98 -8.68 57.71
N TYR A 557 -7.47 -8.94 58.92
CA TYR A 557 -8.27 -9.31 60.09
C TYR A 557 -9.19 -8.19 60.58
N SER A 558 -8.83 -6.92 60.30
CA SER A 558 -9.64 -5.73 60.59
C SER A 558 -9.89 -4.96 59.29
N LEU A 559 -11.16 -4.79 58.94
CA LEU A 559 -11.59 -4.18 57.67
C LEU A 559 -12.48 -2.97 57.92
N THR A 560 -12.46 -2.01 57.00
CA THR A 560 -13.31 -0.81 57.06
C THR A 560 -14.51 -0.96 56.14
N CYS A 561 -15.73 -0.89 56.70
CA CYS A 561 -16.95 -0.99 55.90
C CYS A 561 -17.09 0.20 54.94
N SER A 562 -17.30 -0.08 53.65
CA SER A 562 -17.42 0.96 52.60
C SER A 562 -18.65 1.85 52.72
N LEU A 563 -19.64 1.47 53.54
CA LEU A 563 -20.86 2.25 53.74
C LEU A 563 -20.84 3.04 55.05
N CYS A 564 -20.70 2.36 56.19
CA CYS A 564 -20.73 3.03 57.50
C CYS A 564 -19.37 3.55 57.98
N LEU A 565 -18.29 3.27 57.24
CA LEU A 565 -16.91 3.68 57.51
C LEU A 565 -16.33 3.20 58.84
N LYS A 566 -17.04 2.32 59.57
CA LYS A 566 -16.57 1.75 60.83
C LYS A 566 -15.69 0.52 60.58
N PRO A 567 -14.63 0.32 61.39
CA PRO A 567 -13.87 -0.91 61.38
C PRO A 567 -14.72 -2.06 61.93
N PHE A 568 -14.55 -3.24 61.35
CA PHE A 568 -15.17 -4.49 61.77
C PHE A 568 -14.22 -5.65 61.53
N ASN A 569 -14.38 -6.71 62.32
CA ASN A 569 -13.47 -7.86 62.25
C ASN A 569 -13.88 -8.80 61.13
N PHE A 570 -12.88 -9.36 60.46
CA PHE A 570 -13.07 -10.50 59.58
C PHE A 570 -13.68 -11.67 60.38
N PRO A 571 -14.62 -12.46 59.81
CA PRO A 571 -15.24 -13.58 60.50
C PRO A 571 -14.31 -14.80 60.59
N VAL A 572 -13.21 -14.69 61.36
CA VAL A 572 -12.14 -15.71 61.46
C VAL A 572 -12.65 -17.07 61.93
N THR A 573 -13.65 -17.09 62.80
CA THR A 573 -14.21 -18.33 63.37
C THR A 573 -15.17 -19.07 62.45
N ASP A 574 -15.68 -18.41 61.40
CA ASP A 574 -16.64 -18.99 60.45
C ASP A 574 -16.50 -18.32 59.07
N PRO A 575 -15.33 -18.49 58.42
CA PRO A 575 -14.98 -17.77 57.19
C PRO A 575 -15.75 -18.26 55.96
N GLU A 576 -16.38 -19.44 56.01
CA GLU A 576 -17.14 -20.04 54.91
C GLU A 576 -18.65 -19.75 54.96
N ASN A 577 -19.11 -19.00 55.97
CA ASN A 577 -20.52 -18.73 56.14
C ASN A 577 -21.07 -17.86 55.01
N ASN A 578 -21.80 -18.49 54.08
CA ASN A 578 -22.45 -17.81 52.96
C ASN A 578 -23.45 -16.70 53.37
N LYS A 579 -23.82 -16.55 54.65
CA LYS A 579 -24.61 -15.41 55.15
C LYS A 579 -23.75 -14.21 55.55
N ARG A 580 -22.44 -14.38 55.73
CA ARG A 580 -21.47 -13.37 56.20
C ARG A 580 -20.30 -13.13 55.24
N SER A 581 -19.88 -14.12 54.46
CA SER A 581 -18.75 -14.06 53.54
C SER A 581 -19.06 -14.79 52.22
N ARG A 582 -18.61 -14.24 51.07
CA ARG A 582 -18.79 -14.86 49.74
C ARG A 582 -17.69 -14.44 48.78
N TRP A 583 -17.06 -15.40 48.11
CA TRP A 583 -16.12 -15.11 47.02
C TRP A 583 -16.85 -14.57 45.78
N ALA A 584 -16.36 -13.47 45.24
CA ALA A 584 -16.95 -12.84 44.06
C ALA A 584 -15.90 -12.13 43.20
N TYR A 585 -16.10 -12.23 41.89
CA TYR A 585 -15.36 -11.44 40.91
C TYR A 585 -15.99 -10.07 40.75
N ARG A 586 -15.17 -9.02 40.69
CA ARG A 586 -15.57 -7.65 40.35
C ARG A 586 -15.00 -7.29 38.98
N VAL A 587 -15.79 -6.62 38.14
CA VAL A 587 -15.25 -5.96 36.94
C VAL A 587 -14.50 -4.70 37.36
N ILE A 588 -13.31 -4.48 36.81
CA ILE A 588 -12.43 -3.37 37.21
C ILE A 588 -12.00 -2.54 36.00
N GLY A 589 -11.42 -1.36 36.27
CA GLY A 589 -10.93 -0.45 35.24
C GLY A 589 -12.01 -0.10 34.19
N PRO A 590 -11.69 -0.15 32.89
CA PRO A 590 -12.64 0.23 31.84
C PRO A 590 -13.84 -0.73 31.72
N PHE A 591 -13.71 -1.98 32.18
CA PHE A 591 -14.79 -2.98 32.16
C PHE A 591 -15.89 -2.67 33.19
N ALA A 592 -15.60 -1.82 34.17
CA ALA A 592 -16.54 -1.39 35.20
C ALA A 592 -17.39 -0.18 34.81
N LEU A 593 -17.12 0.43 33.65
CA LEU A 593 -17.89 1.55 33.12
C LEU A 593 -19.28 1.10 32.64
N PRO A 594 -20.33 1.92 32.86
CA PRO A 594 -21.68 1.62 32.40
C PRO A 594 -21.78 1.67 30.86
N ASP A 595 -22.97 1.35 30.34
CA ASP A 595 -23.32 1.45 28.92
C ASP A 595 -22.32 0.73 27.99
N TYR A 596 -21.97 -0.50 28.34
CA TYR A 596 -21.03 -1.33 27.58
C TYR A 596 -19.66 -0.67 27.44
N ALA A 597 -19.13 -0.20 28.57
CA ALA A 597 -17.90 0.58 28.65
C ALA A 597 -17.93 1.84 27.77
N ARG A 598 -19.04 2.59 27.83
CA ARG A 598 -19.32 3.77 26.99
C ARG A 598 -19.20 3.49 25.49
N GLY A 599 -19.59 2.29 25.06
CA GLY A 599 -19.47 1.83 23.68
C GLY A 599 -18.09 1.27 23.29
N GLY A 600 -17.09 1.31 24.17
CA GLY A 600 -15.71 0.92 23.85
C GLY A 600 -15.53 -0.54 23.44
N TYR A 601 -16.42 -1.45 23.87
CA TYR A 601 -16.41 -2.81 23.35
C TYR A 601 -16.66 -2.85 21.84
N ALA A 602 -17.59 -2.04 21.31
CA ALA A 602 -17.94 -2.08 19.89
C ALA A 602 -16.80 -1.53 19.02
N ALA A 603 -16.18 -0.44 19.45
CA ALA A 603 -14.99 0.11 18.80
C ALA A 603 -13.83 -0.89 18.82
N ALA A 604 -13.55 -1.53 19.97
CA ALA A 604 -12.48 -2.54 20.07
C ALA A 604 -12.71 -3.75 19.15
N LEU A 605 -13.93 -4.28 19.09
CA LEU A 605 -14.29 -5.38 18.17
C LEU A 605 -14.14 -4.96 16.70
N ALA A 606 -14.50 -3.72 16.36
CA ALA A 606 -14.37 -3.19 15.00
C ALA A 606 -12.90 -3.01 14.59
N ILE A 607 -12.04 -2.49 15.46
CA ILE A 607 -10.60 -2.40 15.23
C ILE A 607 -10.02 -3.82 15.01
N ARG A 608 -10.38 -4.79 15.87
CA ARG A 608 -9.95 -6.20 15.71
C ARG A 608 -10.38 -6.78 14.37
N PHE A 609 -11.57 -6.44 13.89
CA PHE A 609 -12.07 -6.95 12.62
C PHE A 609 -11.11 -6.61 11.46
N PHE A 610 -10.67 -5.36 11.34
CA PHE A 610 -9.73 -4.96 10.29
C PHE A 610 -8.32 -5.49 10.53
N ALA A 611 -7.84 -5.45 11.76
CA ALA A 611 -6.47 -5.85 12.09
C ALA A 611 -6.24 -7.37 12.03
N SER A 612 -7.25 -8.20 12.32
CA SER A 612 -7.08 -9.66 12.45
C SER A 612 -8.08 -10.53 11.67
N ILE A 613 -9.33 -10.08 11.46
CA ILE A 613 -10.38 -10.95 10.87
C ILE A 613 -10.40 -10.85 9.34
N VAL A 614 -10.27 -9.63 8.81
CA VAL A 614 -10.19 -9.35 7.36
C VAL A 614 -8.77 -9.59 6.84
N ASN A 615 -7.77 -9.40 7.70
CA ASN A 615 -6.36 -9.60 7.41
C ASN A 615 -6.01 -11.11 7.29
N GLU A 616 -6.44 -11.76 6.21
CA GLU A 616 -6.15 -13.17 5.97
C GLU A 616 -4.67 -13.36 5.56
N ILE A 617 -3.81 -13.91 6.44
CA ILE A 617 -2.39 -14.24 6.16
C ILE A 617 -1.51 -12.98 6.02
N ASP A 618 -1.52 -12.07 7.00
CA ASP A 618 -0.67 -10.86 7.04
C ASP A 618 -0.69 -10.03 5.74
N ARG A 619 -1.86 -10.04 5.07
CA ARG A 619 -2.12 -9.33 3.81
C ARG A 619 -2.44 -7.86 4.00
N ALA A 620 -2.44 -7.36 5.23
CA ALA A 620 -2.60 -5.96 5.56
C ALA A 620 -1.83 -5.61 6.84
N ALA A 621 -1.41 -4.35 6.92
CA ALA A 621 -0.91 -3.75 8.14
C ALA A 621 -1.85 -2.61 8.54
N VAL A 622 -2.03 -2.43 9.85
CA VAL A 622 -3.02 -1.50 10.40
C VAL A 622 -2.41 -0.70 11.54
N THR A 623 -2.42 0.62 11.40
CA THR A 623 -2.23 1.56 12.52
C THR A 623 -3.60 2.07 12.92
N TRP A 624 -3.88 2.16 14.21
CA TRP A 624 -5.22 2.50 14.70
C TRP A 624 -5.17 3.54 15.83
N SER A 625 -6.22 4.33 15.94
CA SER A 625 -6.49 5.18 17.09
C SER A 625 -7.90 4.88 17.62
N PRO A 626 -8.08 4.86 18.95
CA PRO A 626 -9.42 4.88 19.54
C PRO A 626 -10.09 6.24 19.30
N GLY A 627 -11.35 6.34 19.69
CA GLY A 627 -12.17 7.52 19.41
C GLY A 627 -11.58 8.85 19.89
N GLN A 628 -11.67 9.86 19.01
CA GLN A 628 -11.08 11.17 19.23
C GLN A 628 -12.07 12.29 18.95
N ASN A 629 -11.95 13.38 19.72
CA ASN A 629 -12.55 14.65 19.42
C ASN A 629 -11.65 15.41 18.44
N LEU A 630 -12.21 15.78 17.30
CA LEU A 630 -11.55 16.53 16.24
C LEU A 630 -12.15 17.93 16.14
N GLU A 631 -11.30 18.92 15.96
CA GLU A 631 -11.68 20.29 15.64
C GLU A 631 -11.08 20.65 14.28
N LEU A 632 -11.96 20.85 13.30
CA LEU A 632 -11.57 21.13 11.91
C LEU A 632 -11.07 22.57 11.75
N PRO A 633 -10.33 22.88 10.66
CA PRO A 633 -9.94 24.25 10.33
C PRO A 633 -11.13 25.22 10.21
N THR A 634 -12.32 24.69 9.87
CA THR A 634 -13.58 25.43 9.79
C THR A 634 -14.19 25.78 11.16
N GLY A 635 -13.62 25.28 12.27
CA GLY A 635 -14.11 25.44 13.63
C GLY A 635 -15.18 24.42 14.04
N GLU A 636 -15.60 23.54 13.13
CA GLU A 636 -16.56 22.47 13.44
C GLU A 636 -15.93 21.40 14.33
N LYS A 637 -16.62 21.06 15.41
CA LYS A 637 -16.20 20.00 16.36
C LYS A 637 -16.96 18.72 16.09
N MET A 638 -16.23 17.61 16.11
CA MET A 638 -16.78 16.29 15.90
C MET A 638 -16.06 15.24 16.74
N GLU A 639 -16.70 14.09 16.89
CA GLU A 639 -16.13 12.93 17.56
C GLU A 639 -16.20 11.75 16.61
N THR A 640 -15.16 10.91 16.64
CA THR A 640 -15.11 9.62 15.95
C THR A 640 -15.00 8.52 17.00
N ASP A 641 -15.56 7.33 16.76
CA ASP A 641 -15.48 6.21 17.71
C ASP A 641 -14.16 5.42 17.55
N PHE A 642 -13.60 5.37 16.33
CA PHE A 642 -12.26 4.85 16.04
C PHE A 642 -11.76 5.30 14.65
N MET A 643 -10.45 5.21 14.42
CA MET A 643 -9.80 5.55 13.14
C MET A 643 -8.70 4.56 12.80
N LEU A 644 -8.48 4.30 11.50
CA LEU A 644 -7.44 3.37 11.03
C LEU A 644 -6.71 3.91 9.80
N TRP A 645 -5.42 3.62 9.72
CA TRP A 645 -4.67 3.58 8.48
C TRP A 645 -4.50 2.12 8.09
N TYR A 646 -5.13 1.73 6.98
CA TYR A 646 -5.17 0.35 6.51
C TYR A 646 -4.38 0.23 5.21
N GLN A 647 -3.29 -0.52 5.24
CA GLN A 647 -2.45 -0.74 4.05
C GLN A 647 -2.44 -2.22 3.70
N ARG A 648 -2.84 -2.54 2.47
CA ARG A 648 -2.78 -3.92 1.98
C ARG A 648 -1.37 -4.25 1.53
N LYS A 649 -0.86 -5.36 2.04
CA LYS A 649 0.46 -5.88 1.76
C LYS A 649 0.43 -6.81 0.55
N GLN A 650 1.52 -6.80 -0.22
CA GLN A 650 1.72 -7.76 -1.30
C GLN A 650 3.01 -8.54 -1.10
N PHE A 651 2.90 -9.88 -1.16
CA PHE A 651 4.06 -10.76 -1.06
C PHE A 651 5.03 -10.53 -2.24
N LEU A 652 6.28 -10.19 -1.93
CA LEU A 652 7.35 -9.91 -2.89
C LEU A 652 7.05 -8.78 -3.89
N ARG A 653 6.11 -7.87 -3.59
CA ARG A 653 5.73 -6.75 -4.47
C ARG A 653 5.61 -5.43 -3.70
N THR A 654 5.32 -4.35 -4.43
CA THR A 654 4.89 -3.08 -3.85
C THR A 654 3.51 -3.23 -3.19
N ASP A 655 3.36 -2.60 -2.03
CA ASP A 655 2.10 -2.60 -1.28
C ASP A 655 1.06 -1.74 -2.00
N HIS A 656 -0.18 -1.78 -1.54
CA HIS A 656 -1.18 -0.82 -2.01
C HIS A 656 -1.04 0.51 -1.26
N PRO A 657 -1.55 1.62 -1.83
CA PRO A 657 -1.72 2.86 -1.09
C PRO A 657 -2.52 2.64 0.21
N THR A 658 -2.14 3.36 1.27
CA THR A 658 -2.84 3.32 2.55
C THR A 658 -4.22 3.96 2.44
N GLU A 659 -5.25 3.28 2.96
CA GLU A 659 -6.61 3.81 3.04
C GLU A 659 -6.89 4.36 4.45
N MET A 660 -7.41 5.59 4.52
CA MET A 660 -7.89 6.21 5.76
C MET A 660 -9.30 5.73 6.08
N VAL A 661 -9.54 5.27 7.30
CA VAL A 661 -10.82 4.73 7.76
C VAL A 661 -11.32 5.51 8.98
N PHE A 662 -12.57 5.94 8.92
CA PHE A 662 -13.30 6.51 10.06
C PHE A 662 -14.44 5.58 10.47
N GLY A 663 -14.62 5.41 11.78
CA GLY A 663 -15.59 4.47 12.33
C GLY A 663 -16.56 5.09 13.33
N GLU A 664 -17.83 4.71 13.19
CA GLU A 664 -18.91 4.94 14.15
C GLU A 664 -19.37 3.57 14.68
N ALA A 665 -19.21 3.32 15.98
CA ALA A 665 -19.42 2.03 16.61
C ALA A 665 -20.48 2.09 17.71
N LYS A 666 -21.45 1.17 17.66
CA LYS A 666 -22.54 1.09 18.63
C LYS A 666 -22.65 -0.32 19.20
N SER A 667 -22.76 -0.41 20.52
CA SER A 667 -23.06 -1.66 21.21
C SER A 667 -24.54 -2.05 20.99
N PHE A 668 -25.23 -2.66 21.95
CA PHE A 668 -26.63 -3.11 21.80
C PHE A 668 -27.68 -1.99 21.89
N ALA A 669 -27.38 -0.77 21.41
CA ALA A 669 -28.29 0.38 21.47
C ALA A 669 -29.58 0.15 20.66
N LYS A 670 -30.76 0.47 21.21
CA LYS A 670 -32.07 0.28 20.55
C LYS A 670 -32.21 1.07 19.25
N SER A 671 -31.65 2.28 19.21
CA SER A 671 -31.38 3.03 17.98
C SER A 671 -29.88 3.32 17.93
N ALA A 672 -29.19 2.64 17.03
CA ALA A 672 -27.75 2.68 16.87
C ALA A 672 -27.31 3.95 16.13
N PHE A 673 -27.88 4.24 14.95
CA PHE A 673 -27.36 5.28 14.06
C PHE A 673 -28.40 6.37 13.76
N LYS A 674 -28.21 7.53 14.38
CA LYS A 674 -29.06 8.73 14.24
C LYS A 674 -28.65 9.53 13.00
N LYS A 675 -29.45 10.55 12.68
CA LYS A 675 -29.17 11.45 11.56
C LYS A 675 -27.86 12.21 11.76
N ASP A 676 -27.60 12.65 12.99
CA ASP A 676 -26.40 13.42 13.31
C ASP A 676 -25.12 12.57 13.13
N ASP A 677 -25.16 11.28 13.50
CA ASP A 677 -24.03 10.37 13.31
C ASP A 677 -23.68 10.22 11.81
N VAL A 678 -24.69 10.06 10.95
CA VAL A 678 -24.50 9.97 9.49
C VAL A 678 -23.99 11.29 8.91
N ASN A 679 -24.49 12.43 9.38
CA ASN A 679 -24.03 13.74 8.93
C ASN A 679 -22.56 13.99 9.32
N LYS A 680 -22.15 13.62 10.54
CA LYS A 680 -20.75 13.71 11.00
C LYS A 680 -19.82 12.89 10.12
N MET A 681 -20.18 11.63 9.84
CA MET A 681 -19.41 10.76 8.97
C MET A 681 -19.30 11.30 7.54
N GLN A 682 -20.37 11.92 7.02
CA GLN A 682 -20.33 12.59 5.73
C GLN A 682 -19.38 13.80 5.72
N LEU A 683 -19.36 14.58 6.80
CA LEU A 683 -18.47 15.73 6.95
C LEU A 683 -16.99 15.31 7.02
N LEU A 684 -16.68 14.21 7.73
CA LEU A 684 -15.34 13.59 7.72
C LEU A 684 -14.92 13.21 6.31
N ALA A 685 -15.79 12.54 5.55
CA ALA A 685 -15.51 12.18 4.16
C ALA A 685 -15.31 13.40 3.24
N LYS A 686 -15.96 14.53 3.51
CA LYS A 686 -15.71 15.79 2.77
C LYS A 686 -14.37 16.42 3.14
N THR A 687 -13.96 16.30 4.40
CA THR A 687 -12.69 16.83 4.90
C THR A 687 -11.50 15.97 4.44
N PHE A 688 -11.69 14.65 4.42
CA PHE A 688 -10.71 13.66 4.00
C PHE A 688 -11.26 12.81 2.85
N PRO A 689 -11.30 13.32 1.60
CA PRO A 689 -12.01 12.62 0.53
C PRO A 689 -11.29 11.35 0.09
N GLY A 690 -12.06 10.36 -0.33
CA GLY A 690 -11.57 9.01 -0.59
C GLY A 690 -11.47 8.11 0.65
N SER A 691 -11.73 8.64 1.86
CA SER A 691 -11.75 7.84 3.10
C SER A 691 -12.88 6.82 3.11
N ILE A 692 -12.65 5.71 3.83
CA ILE A 692 -13.62 4.65 4.06
C ILE A 692 -14.40 4.97 5.33
N LEU A 693 -15.72 4.93 5.25
CA LEU A 693 -16.62 5.14 6.38
C LEU A 693 -17.14 3.80 6.89
N VAL A 694 -17.07 3.55 8.20
CA VAL A 694 -17.51 2.30 8.80
C VAL A 694 -18.61 2.57 9.83
N PHE A 695 -19.74 1.89 9.68
CA PHE A 695 -20.76 1.79 10.70
C PHE A 695 -20.69 0.38 11.31
N ALA A 696 -20.40 0.28 12.60
CA ALA A 696 -20.24 -1.00 13.30
C ALA A 696 -21.29 -1.15 14.41
N THR A 697 -22.02 -2.27 14.43
CA THR A 697 -23.03 -2.54 15.46
C THR A 697 -22.96 -3.96 15.99
N MET A 698 -23.12 -4.14 17.30
CA MET A 698 -23.19 -5.48 17.91
C MET A 698 -24.54 -6.19 17.69
N ARG A 699 -25.50 -5.52 17.04
CA ARG A 699 -26.82 -6.05 16.72
C ARG A 699 -26.78 -6.86 15.43
N GLU A 700 -27.63 -7.86 15.35
CA GLU A 700 -27.90 -8.53 14.07
C GLU A 700 -28.67 -7.56 13.15
N VAL A 701 -28.51 -7.71 11.84
CA VAL A 701 -29.07 -6.78 10.85
C VAL A 701 -30.60 -6.71 10.94
N GLU A 702 -31.25 -7.82 11.27
CA GLU A 702 -32.69 -7.97 11.41
C GLU A 702 -33.24 -7.07 12.53
N ASN A 703 -32.38 -6.70 13.47
CA ASN A 703 -32.76 -5.80 14.55
C ASN A 703 -32.62 -4.33 14.15
N LEU A 704 -31.94 -3.96 13.06
CA LEU A 704 -31.83 -2.56 12.63
C LEU A 704 -33.17 -2.08 12.07
N THR A 705 -33.54 -0.86 12.43
CA THR A 705 -34.79 -0.25 11.93
C THR A 705 -34.64 0.14 10.46
N ARG A 706 -35.74 0.09 9.70
CA ARG A 706 -35.76 0.56 8.30
C ARG A 706 -35.26 1.99 8.14
N GLY A 707 -35.52 2.85 9.15
CA GLY A 707 -35.05 4.23 9.17
C GLY A 707 -33.53 4.33 9.27
N GLU A 708 -32.86 3.46 10.05
CA GLU A 708 -31.40 3.40 10.16
C GLU A 708 -30.78 2.93 8.84
N ILE A 709 -31.28 1.82 8.29
CA ILE A 709 -30.81 1.26 7.01
C ILE A 709 -30.94 2.30 5.90
N ASN A 710 -32.07 3.01 5.82
CA ASN A 710 -32.30 4.03 4.79
C ASN A 710 -31.36 5.24 4.93
N ARG A 711 -31.00 5.65 6.15
CA ARG A 711 -30.03 6.75 6.36
C ARG A 711 -28.63 6.36 5.88
N ILE A 712 -28.17 5.15 6.25
CA ILE A 712 -26.86 4.64 5.83
C ILE A 712 -26.85 4.41 4.31
N LYS A 713 -27.94 3.87 3.74
CA LYS A 713 -28.10 3.67 2.29
C LYS A 713 -27.94 4.98 1.52
N LYS A 714 -28.59 6.06 1.95
CA LYS A 714 -28.43 7.38 1.30
C LYS A 714 -27.00 7.90 1.35
N LEU A 715 -26.31 7.70 2.47
CA LEU A 715 -24.89 8.07 2.58
C LEU A 715 -24.02 7.18 1.66
N ALA A 716 -24.32 5.88 1.58
CA ALA A 716 -23.61 4.97 0.68
C ALA A 716 -23.86 5.31 -0.80
N GLU A 717 -25.08 5.71 -1.18
CA GLU A 717 -25.40 6.22 -2.53
C GLU A 717 -24.57 7.46 -2.87
N TRP A 718 -24.52 8.44 -1.94
CA TRP A 718 -23.65 9.61 -2.09
C TRP A 718 -22.17 9.24 -2.16
N GLY A 719 -21.73 8.29 -1.33
CA GLY A 719 -20.35 7.83 -1.25
C GLY A 719 -19.90 7.04 -2.48
N ARG A 720 -20.83 6.42 -3.22
CA ARG A 720 -20.62 5.72 -4.49
C ARG A 720 -20.37 6.67 -5.66
N GLU A 721 -20.77 7.94 -5.55
CA GLU A 721 -20.53 8.92 -6.61
C GLU A 721 -19.04 8.98 -6.95
N TYR A 722 -18.73 8.98 -8.25
CA TYR A 722 -17.36 8.98 -8.74
C TYR A 722 -16.79 10.39 -8.70
N ASP A 723 -15.68 10.55 -7.96
CA ASP A 723 -14.85 11.74 -8.00
C ASP A 723 -13.92 11.63 -9.21
N ARG A 724 -14.16 12.49 -10.21
CA ARG A 724 -13.37 12.49 -11.44
C ARG A 724 -11.93 12.83 -11.14
N GLU A 725 -11.64 13.89 -10.40
CA GLU A 725 -10.27 14.33 -10.13
C GLU A 725 -9.43 13.24 -9.46
N ARG A 726 -10.02 12.48 -8.54
CA ARG A 726 -9.32 11.43 -7.79
C ARG A 726 -9.41 10.03 -8.40
N GLN A 727 -10.18 9.89 -9.48
CA GLN A 727 -10.47 8.62 -10.14
C GLN A 727 -11.02 7.51 -9.24
N GLN A 728 -11.82 7.86 -8.23
CA GLN A 728 -12.34 6.90 -7.26
C GLN A 728 -13.70 7.33 -6.71
N SER A 729 -14.39 6.43 -6.01
CA SER A 729 -15.62 6.79 -5.29
C SER A 729 -15.32 7.75 -4.14
N ARG A 730 -16.23 8.71 -3.90
CA ARG A 730 -16.09 9.75 -2.86
C ARG A 730 -15.75 9.19 -1.49
N ALA A 731 -16.53 8.22 -1.03
CA ALA A 731 -16.38 7.61 0.30
C ALA A 731 -17.12 6.27 0.39
N PRO A 732 -16.45 5.13 0.18
CA PRO A 732 -17.04 3.82 0.40
C PRO A 732 -17.56 3.66 1.84
N VAL A 733 -18.76 3.08 1.99
CA VAL A 733 -19.38 2.83 3.30
C VAL A 733 -19.41 1.33 3.59
N ILE A 734 -18.84 0.91 4.72
CA ILE A 734 -18.87 -0.46 5.22
C ILE A 734 -19.88 -0.54 6.38
N LEU A 735 -20.74 -1.57 6.39
CA LEU A 735 -21.62 -1.88 7.51
C LEU A 735 -21.19 -3.21 8.14
N LEU A 736 -20.73 -3.15 9.39
CA LEU A 736 -20.38 -4.31 10.21
C LEU A 736 -21.48 -4.56 11.24
N THR A 737 -21.91 -5.81 11.37
CA THR A 737 -22.98 -6.24 12.27
C THR A 737 -22.44 -7.20 13.33
N HIS A 738 -23.34 -7.76 14.13
CA HIS A 738 -23.06 -8.86 15.04
C HIS A 738 -22.20 -9.96 14.40
N THR A 739 -22.48 -10.31 13.14
CA THR A 739 -21.79 -11.41 12.45
C THR A 739 -20.29 -11.14 12.32
N GLU A 740 -19.92 -9.92 11.94
CA GLU A 740 -18.53 -9.50 11.71
C GLU A 740 -17.82 -9.23 13.05
N LEU A 741 -18.48 -8.51 13.97
CA LEU A 741 -17.87 -8.09 15.24
C LEU A 741 -17.64 -9.26 16.21
N PHE A 742 -18.41 -10.34 16.11
CA PHE A 742 -18.24 -11.55 16.92
C PHE A 742 -17.61 -12.71 16.13
N ALA A 743 -17.00 -12.42 14.97
CA ALA A 743 -16.23 -13.40 14.22
C ALA A 743 -15.07 -13.96 15.07
N THR A 744 -15.00 -15.30 15.17
CA THR A 744 -13.96 -16.06 15.87
C THR A 744 -12.99 -16.78 14.92
N ASP A 745 -13.23 -16.65 13.62
CA ASP A 745 -12.50 -17.28 12.52
C ASP A 745 -12.34 -16.23 11.40
N ARG A 746 -11.61 -16.57 10.33
CA ARG A 746 -11.40 -15.70 9.17
C ARG A 746 -12.73 -15.24 8.58
N PHE A 747 -12.77 -13.99 8.10
CA PHE A 747 -13.96 -13.36 7.55
C PHE A 747 -14.70 -14.26 6.54
N ARG A 748 -13.99 -14.81 5.55
CA ARG A 748 -14.60 -15.66 4.52
C ARG A 748 -15.20 -16.94 5.08
N SER A 749 -14.56 -17.53 6.08
CA SER A 749 -15.08 -18.73 6.77
C SER A 749 -16.38 -18.43 7.52
N VAL A 750 -16.45 -17.28 8.20
CA VAL A 750 -17.63 -16.84 8.94
C VAL A 750 -18.81 -16.63 8.01
N TRP A 751 -18.60 -15.93 6.90
CA TRP A 751 -19.67 -15.69 5.92
C TRP A 751 -20.14 -16.97 5.23
N ARG A 752 -19.24 -17.91 4.88
CA ARG A 752 -19.65 -19.23 4.32
C ARG A 752 -20.55 -20.00 5.28
N LYS A 753 -20.26 -19.96 6.59
CA LYS A 753 -21.03 -20.69 7.60
C LYS A 753 -22.39 -20.04 7.93
N LYS A 754 -22.56 -18.74 7.66
CA LYS A 754 -23.76 -17.99 8.08
C LYS A 754 -24.99 -18.27 7.21
N GLY A 755 -24.82 -18.54 5.92
CA GLY A 755 -25.91 -18.93 5.03
C GLY A 755 -25.65 -18.65 3.55
N GLU A 756 -26.54 -19.16 2.68
CA GLU A 756 -26.38 -19.14 1.22
C GLU A 756 -26.21 -17.73 0.64
N LYS A 757 -26.97 -16.74 1.14
CA LYS A 757 -26.86 -15.33 0.71
C LYS A 757 -25.46 -14.76 0.93
N TYR A 758 -24.82 -15.12 2.05
CA TYR A 758 -23.48 -14.65 2.41
C TYR A 758 -22.43 -15.37 1.55
N GLU A 759 -22.53 -16.71 1.46
CA GLU A 759 -21.60 -17.54 0.71
C GLU A 759 -21.54 -17.13 -0.78
N THR A 760 -22.68 -16.87 -1.39
CA THR A 760 -22.77 -16.50 -2.82
C THR A 760 -21.93 -15.26 -3.16
N LEU A 761 -21.86 -14.29 -2.23
CA LEU A 761 -21.10 -13.05 -2.42
C LEU A 761 -19.57 -13.22 -2.33
N ILE A 762 -19.09 -14.19 -1.54
CA ILE A 762 -17.66 -14.38 -1.28
C ILE A 762 -17.06 -15.64 -1.94
N LYS A 763 -17.91 -16.50 -2.51
CA LYS A 763 -17.50 -17.72 -3.22
C LYS A 763 -16.60 -17.44 -4.44
N PRO A 764 -16.82 -16.39 -5.26
CA PRO A 764 -15.96 -16.13 -6.41
C PRO A 764 -14.52 -15.86 -5.98
N GLY A 765 -13.55 -16.57 -6.57
CA GLY A 765 -12.13 -16.46 -6.22
C GLY A 765 -11.54 -15.07 -6.47
N SER A 766 -12.16 -14.26 -7.33
CA SER A 766 -11.78 -12.88 -7.63
C SER A 766 -12.14 -11.87 -6.53
N VAL A 767 -12.99 -12.24 -5.57
CA VAL A 767 -13.43 -11.33 -4.51
C VAL A 767 -12.35 -11.21 -3.44
N ARG A 768 -11.69 -10.07 -3.34
CA ARG A 768 -10.66 -9.79 -2.33
C ARG A 768 -11.26 -9.05 -1.14
N SER A 769 -11.60 -9.77 -0.07
CA SER A 769 -12.17 -9.16 1.14
C SER A 769 -11.20 -8.25 1.89
N ASP A 770 -9.90 -8.41 1.65
CA ASP A 770 -8.84 -7.51 2.13
C ASP A 770 -8.87 -6.14 1.46
N ASN A 771 -9.57 -5.97 0.33
CA ASN A 771 -9.82 -4.70 -0.32
C ASN A 771 -11.06 -4.03 0.30
N LEU A 772 -10.87 -2.91 1.01
CA LEU A 772 -11.97 -2.28 1.75
C LEU A 772 -13.07 -1.73 0.85
N ARG A 773 -12.75 -1.38 -0.41
CA ARG A 773 -13.75 -0.93 -1.39
C ARG A 773 -14.62 -2.09 -1.87
N VAL A 774 -14.03 -3.26 -2.06
CA VAL A 774 -14.77 -4.49 -2.34
C VAL A 774 -15.62 -4.87 -1.13
N LEU A 775 -15.05 -4.83 0.07
CA LEU A 775 -15.79 -5.11 1.30
C LEU A 775 -16.98 -4.16 1.52
N ALA A 776 -16.81 -2.87 1.19
CA ALA A 776 -17.91 -1.90 1.17
C ALA A 776 -19.02 -2.32 0.19
N ASP A 777 -18.69 -2.68 -1.05
CA ASP A 777 -19.68 -3.17 -2.01
C ASP A 777 -20.44 -4.40 -1.47
N LEU A 778 -19.72 -5.40 -0.94
CA LEU A 778 -20.31 -6.63 -0.42
C LEU A 778 -21.27 -6.37 0.76
N THR A 779 -20.86 -5.54 1.72
CA THR A 779 -21.69 -5.23 2.90
C THR A 779 -22.91 -4.38 2.53
N GLN A 780 -22.77 -3.46 1.56
CA GLN A 780 -23.88 -2.66 1.03
C GLN A 780 -24.90 -3.53 0.28
N GLN A 781 -24.46 -4.48 -0.55
CA GLN A 781 -25.35 -5.44 -1.21
C GLN A 781 -26.11 -6.29 -0.18
N LEU A 782 -25.40 -6.77 0.82
CA LEU A 782 -25.95 -7.70 1.80
C LEU A 782 -26.95 -7.03 2.75
N TYR A 783 -26.60 -5.87 3.31
CA TYR A 783 -27.33 -5.24 4.41
C TYR A 783 -28.13 -4.01 4.04
N LEU A 784 -27.77 -3.31 2.96
CA LEU A 784 -28.49 -2.12 2.48
C LEU A 784 -29.33 -2.42 1.22
N GLU A 785 -29.30 -3.67 0.74
CA GLU A 785 -30.01 -4.13 -0.46
C GLU A 785 -29.70 -3.22 -1.66
N MET A 786 -28.43 -2.84 -1.78
CA MET A 786 -27.93 -2.05 -2.89
C MET A 786 -27.49 -2.98 -4.02
N PRO A 787 -27.63 -2.56 -5.28
CA PRO A 787 -27.09 -3.31 -6.40
C PRO A 787 -25.54 -3.32 -6.34
N PRO A 788 -24.84 -4.30 -6.94
CA PRO A 788 -23.38 -4.27 -7.00
C PRO A 788 -22.88 -3.01 -7.71
N TYR A 789 -21.69 -2.50 -7.34
CA TYR A 789 -21.13 -1.27 -7.92
C TYR A 789 -21.14 -1.29 -9.47
N ASN A 790 -20.87 -2.44 -10.08
CA ASN A 790 -20.81 -2.60 -11.54
C ASN A 790 -22.19 -2.60 -12.25
N SER A 791 -23.29 -2.59 -11.49
CA SER A 791 -24.66 -2.63 -12.04
C SER A 791 -25.41 -1.31 -11.88
N VAL A 792 -24.88 -0.38 -11.08
CA VAL A 792 -25.31 1.01 -11.18
C VAL A 792 -24.72 1.52 -12.49
N PRO A 793 -25.53 2.05 -13.43
CA PRO A 793 -24.99 2.81 -14.55
C PRO A 793 -24.37 4.07 -13.96
N ILE A 794 -23.12 3.96 -13.51
CA ILE A 794 -22.20 5.07 -13.68
C ILE A 794 -22.34 5.43 -15.16
N GLN A 795 -22.31 6.71 -15.54
CA GLN A 795 -22.20 7.14 -16.94
C GLN A 795 -20.84 6.72 -17.57
N GLN A 796 -20.39 5.51 -17.24
CA GLN A 796 -19.21 4.77 -17.59
C GLN A 796 -19.58 3.31 -17.95
N SER A 797 -20.86 2.99 -18.17
CA SER A 797 -21.28 1.67 -18.69
C SER A 797 -21.00 1.52 -20.19
N HIS A 798 -19.72 1.65 -20.55
CA HIS A 798 -19.07 0.98 -21.67
C HIS A 798 -17.63 0.54 -21.30
N GLN A 799 -17.19 0.72 -20.04
CA GLN A 799 -15.76 0.81 -19.70
C GLN A 799 -14.96 -0.49 -19.48
N GLN A 800 -15.49 -1.71 -19.46
CA GLN A 800 -14.64 -2.88 -19.08
C GLN A 800 -14.85 -4.20 -19.84
N ASN A 801 -15.77 -4.26 -20.83
CA ASN A 801 -16.04 -5.49 -21.58
C ASN A 801 -15.64 -5.44 -23.07
N GLN A 802 -14.74 -4.53 -23.46
CA GLN A 802 -14.17 -4.51 -24.81
C GLN A 802 -12.64 -4.37 -24.78
N LEU A 803 -11.98 -5.27 -24.06
CA LEU A 803 -10.79 -5.88 -24.64
C LEU A 803 -11.32 -6.97 -25.57
N PRO A 804 -10.90 -7.07 -26.85
CA PRO A 804 -11.33 -8.17 -27.69
C PRO A 804 -10.93 -9.46 -26.99
N SER A 805 -11.93 -10.21 -26.54
CA SER A 805 -11.78 -11.57 -26.07
C SER A 805 -11.02 -12.33 -27.15
N THR A 806 -9.81 -12.80 -26.84
CA THR A 806 -9.18 -13.83 -27.65
C THR A 806 -10.19 -14.97 -27.77
N ALA A 807 -10.65 -15.23 -28.99
CA ALA A 807 -11.72 -16.15 -29.30
C ALA A 807 -11.58 -17.48 -28.53
N SER A 808 -12.49 -17.70 -27.59
CA SER A 808 -12.86 -19.03 -27.13
C SER A 808 -13.91 -19.54 -28.09
N THR A 809 -13.50 -20.32 -29.10
CA THR A 809 -14.43 -21.13 -29.88
C THR A 809 -15.01 -22.20 -28.95
N GLN A 810 -16.31 -22.07 -28.67
CA GLN A 810 -17.12 -23.17 -28.16
C GLN A 810 -17.30 -24.16 -29.31
N ASP A 811 -16.73 -25.36 -29.16
CA ASP A 811 -17.10 -26.50 -29.99
C ASP A 811 -18.45 -27.03 -29.52
N GLY A 812 -19.41 -27.01 -30.43
CA GLY A 812 -20.67 -27.74 -30.33
C GLY A 812 -20.86 -28.55 -31.60
N SER A 813 -20.22 -29.72 -31.68
CA SER A 813 -20.73 -31.02 -32.15
C SER A 813 -19.62 -32.06 -32.14
#